data_AF-A0A7G9SBB0-F1
#
_entry.id   AF-A0A7G9SBB0-F1
#
_cell.length_a   1.000
_cell.length_b   1.000
_cell.length_c   1.000
_cell.angle_alpha   90.00
_cell.angle_beta   90.00
_cell.angle_gamma   90.00
#
_symmetry.space_group_name_H-M   'P 1'
#
loop_
_entity.id
_entity.type
_entity.pdbx_description
1 polymer ?
#
loop_
_entity_poly.entity_id
_entity_poly.type
_entity_poly.pdbx_seq_one_letter_code
_entity_poly.pdbx_strand_id
1 'polypeptide(L)'
;MDHDPRLERRPDRLRNQFSRSPGDAPGDDGTLPLTKETIMTMTKRAIPLAAAAIALSAASPPGTVQRIAGGVMVNPTASDAARVSVTVHGDGMFHVVAQPAAALNLPRSPSLMAPSPPAPLANARISETADSVTVAGPRGSAIIDRTTGAVRFLDAGGKEYLATARPASFRPTSADGQRYWAVSQQFNRGSDEGLYGLGQHQNAQMDYRCQDVELAQHNMDIAVPFVVSTRGYGLLWDNNGISRFGNPQPYKLVGDGLRVTSNGKPGFTATYYLAGKAVVTRQETTIDYQYLDDQLKWPEAAKATTTAAAGGQNPQGNAVEPQKVVWTGTLHPDSTGQHKFQLYGSSYHKVWVGGKLVLDRWRQNWNPWYSNFDVPMTRGKPVPVRIEWLPNSGYMALLHNAPLPAADCNSVWMTSDTARAIDYWVIPGGSIDAAIAGYRQITGKSAMLPKWAYGFWQSRQRYDTQKEVVDTVATYRRLGIPLDNIVLDWRYWRDDDWGSHKFDPTRFANPDKMIDDVHAMNARFMISVWPKFYPTTDTYKELAAKGLVYQGNIRQQNKDWVGPGYLSTFYDPYAPEGRRIFWDQVEKRLAKKGVDAWWADASEPDMHSNLSIEKRLDTMGPTALGPAAEFFNSYSLMNARSFADGWKSYKPDVRPFLLTRSGFAGLQRESAAIWSGDVASRWFDLRAQISAGVNASMSGIPNWTHDIGGFALEDRFSTKTPKPQDLDEWRELNLRWFQFGAFSPLFRSHGEAPFREIYEIAPEGSPMRASMIWYDHLRYRLMPYIYTLAADTYVSDGSIMRALAADFPNDRAVRNIDDQYLFGRAFMVAPVTDYRARSRKVTFPAGADWIDFATGRVHRGGTSAVVAAPAERMPLFVRAGSVVPMGPVTQYVDQDRAAPLTVTVYPGANAQFSLYEDDGTSEQYRNGAYTRIPILYDDRSGTVTIGTRQGTAWKGMPDMRKVRVKWVSPGKPVTDDNAFDVEVAYAGRPVVVRRP
;
A
#
# COMPACT_ATOMS: atom_id res chain seq x y z
N MET A 1 -63.26 23.55 4.86
CA MET A 1 -63.17 25.02 4.90
C MET A 1 -61.95 25.38 4.06
N ASP A 2 -62.01 25.45 2.73
CA ASP A 2 -63.05 26.00 1.82
C ASP A 2 -63.21 27.52 1.97
N HIS A 3 -62.77 28.30 0.96
CA HIS A 3 -63.69 28.70 -0.11
C HIS A 3 -62.99 29.21 -1.39
N ASP A 4 -63.50 28.76 -2.54
CA ASP A 4 -63.30 29.25 -3.90
C ASP A 4 -64.53 30.10 -4.31
N PRO A 5 -64.40 31.16 -5.15
CA PRO A 5 -65.03 31.07 -6.48
C PRO A 5 -64.36 31.83 -7.67
N ARG A 6 -63.77 31.06 -8.60
CA ARG A 6 -64.10 30.92 -10.06
C ARG A 6 -64.09 32.08 -11.08
N LEU A 7 -64.16 31.62 -12.36
CA LEU A 7 -64.55 32.26 -13.64
C LEU A 7 -63.39 32.99 -14.37
N GLU A 8 -63.11 32.78 -15.65
CA GLU A 8 -63.62 31.82 -16.67
C GLU A 8 -62.55 31.68 -17.81
N ARG A 9 -62.67 31.06 -19.01
CA ARG A 9 -63.74 30.45 -19.86
C ARG A 9 -63.12 29.27 -20.67
N ARG A 10 -63.93 28.52 -21.45
CA ARG A 10 -63.50 27.48 -22.42
C ARG A 10 -64.31 27.53 -23.73
N PRO A 11 -63.82 26.88 -24.83
CA PRO A 11 -64.51 25.67 -25.34
C PRO A 11 -63.80 24.27 -25.25
N ASP A 12 -63.51 23.61 -26.38
CA ASP A 12 -63.98 22.24 -26.72
C ASP A 12 -63.17 21.64 -27.90
N ARG A 13 -63.29 20.42 -28.49
CA ARG A 13 -64.03 19.11 -28.40
C ARG A 13 -63.27 18.13 -29.34
N LEU A 14 -63.29 16.78 -29.39
CA LEU A 14 -63.91 15.57 -28.76
C LEU A 14 -62.73 14.60 -28.39
N ARG A 15 -62.79 13.36 -27.84
CA ARG A 15 -63.74 12.22 -27.68
C ARG A 15 -63.82 11.24 -28.87
N ASN A 16 -63.92 9.90 -28.69
CA ASN A 16 -64.32 9.06 -27.53
C ASN A 16 -63.54 7.70 -27.48
N GLN A 17 -63.18 7.13 -26.31
CA GLN A 17 -63.82 5.98 -25.55
C GLN A 17 -63.72 4.59 -26.23
N PHE A 18 -63.68 3.42 -25.55
CA PHE A 18 -64.18 3.02 -24.21
C PHE A 18 -63.12 2.39 -23.25
N SER A 19 -63.45 1.34 -22.45
CA SER A 19 -62.85 1.14 -21.10
C SER A 19 -63.14 -0.20 -20.38
N ARG A 20 -62.28 -0.54 -19.39
CA ARG A 20 -62.39 -1.50 -18.24
C ARG A 20 -62.06 -3.01 -18.45
N SER A 21 -61.44 -3.59 -17.41
CA SER A 21 -61.07 -5.01 -17.17
C SER A 21 -62.21 -5.80 -16.47
N PRO A 22 -62.18 -7.16 -16.36
CA PRO A 22 -61.32 -7.90 -15.40
C PRO A 22 -60.96 -9.39 -15.77
N GLY A 23 -60.28 -10.11 -14.85
CA GLY A 23 -60.57 -11.55 -14.57
C GLY A 23 -59.58 -12.65 -15.00
N ASP A 24 -59.04 -13.37 -13.99
CA ASP A 24 -58.83 -14.84 -13.85
C ASP A 24 -57.99 -15.70 -14.84
N ALA A 25 -57.60 -16.90 -14.36
CA ALA A 25 -56.86 -17.97 -15.04
C ALA A 25 -57.46 -19.35 -14.64
N PRO A 26 -57.30 -20.46 -15.41
CA PRO A 26 -56.14 -21.37 -15.20
C PRO A 26 -55.73 -22.31 -16.38
N GLY A 27 -54.51 -22.88 -16.30
CA GLY A 27 -54.10 -24.19 -16.89
C GLY A 27 -54.16 -24.41 -18.42
N ASP A 28 -53.73 -25.54 -18.99
CA ASP A 28 -52.62 -26.46 -18.64
C ASP A 28 -52.26 -27.32 -19.89
N ASP A 29 -51.10 -28.00 -19.89
CA ASP A 29 -50.61 -29.04 -20.83
C ASP A 29 -50.43 -28.70 -22.35
N GLY A 30 -49.52 -29.42 -23.04
CA GLY A 30 -49.50 -29.47 -24.53
C GLY A 30 -48.16 -29.39 -25.30
N THR A 31 -47.25 -30.36 -25.11
CA THR A 31 -46.27 -30.91 -26.11
C THR A 31 -45.57 -30.04 -27.21
N LEU A 32 -44.23 -30.06 -27.18
CA LEU A 32 -43.24 -30.41 -28.25
C LEU A 32 -43.71 -30.68 -29.72
N PRO A 33 -42.83 -30.62 -30.77
CA PRO A 33 -41.40 -30.21 -30.86
C PRO A 33 -40.94 -29.43 -32.16
N LEU A 34 -39.66 -28.99 -32.19
CA LEU A 34 -38.81 -28.70 -33.40
C LEU A 34 -39.28 -27.54 -34.33
N THR A 35 -38.49 -26.92 -35.23
CA THR A 35 -37.09 -27.14 -35.68
C THR A 35 -36.33 -25.79 -35.87
N LYS A 36 -35.15 -25.81 -36.50
CA LYS A 36 -34.18 -24.69 -36.63
C LYS A 36 -34.52 -23.62 -37.69
N GLU A 37 -33.82 -22.49 -37.49
CA GLU A 37 -33.15 -21.63 -38.49
C GLU A 37 -33.89 -20.47 -39.21
N THR A 38 -33.19 -19.32 -39.15
CA THR A 38 -33.28 -18.13 -40.02
C THR A 38 -34.52 -17.24 -39.92
N ILE A 39 -34.31 -16.00 -39.47
CA ILE A 39 -34.63 -14.77 -40.22
C ILE A 39 -34.03 -13.53 -39.51
N MET A 40 -33.44 -12.61 -40.27
CA MET A 40 -33.08 -11.26 -39.80
C MET A 40 -34.37 -10.45 -39.61
N THR A 41 -34.53 -9.59 -38.61
CA THR A 41 -34.05 -8.20 -38.64
C THR A 41 -34.71 -7.47 -37.47
N MET A 42 -34.05 -6.52 -36.79
CA MET A 42 -34.71 -5.31 -36.24
C MET A 42 -33.68 -4.19 -35.97
N THR A 43 -33.94 -3.03 -36.57
CA THR A 43 -33.57 -1.66 -36.15
C THR A 43 -32.24 -1.38 -35.45
N LYS A 44 -31.29 -0.84 -36.23
CA LYS A 44 -30.13 -0.07 -35.74
C LYS A 44 -30.58 1.15 -34.90
N ARG A 45 -29.86 1.45 -33.81
CA ARG A 45 -29.59 2.83 -33.37
C ARG A 45 -28.09 3.06 -33.41
N ALA A 46 -27.66 4.18 -34.00
CA ALA A 46 -26.25 4.46 -34.22
C ALA A 46 -25.61 5.07 -32.96
N ILE A 47 -24.45 4.51 -32.56
CA ILE A 47 -23.46 5.17 -31.72
C ILE A 47 -22.28 5.50 -32.65
N PRO A 48 -21.70 6.71 -32.61
CA PRO A 48 -20.62 7.08 -33.51
C PRO A 48 -19.34 6.28 -33.16
N LEU A 49 -18.99 5.31 -34.01
CA LEU A 49 -17.63 4.77 -34.02
C LEU A 49 -16.67 5.89 -34.46
N ALA A 50 -15.91 6.43 -33.53
CA ALA A 50 -14.68 7.17 -33.83
C ALA A 50 -13.62 6.16 -34.30
N ALA A 51 -13.79 5.63 -35.51
CA ALA A 51 -12.89 4.67 -36.13
C ALA A 51 -11.58 5.36 -36.56
N ALA A 52 -10.69 5.59 -35.60
CA ALA A 52 -9.30 5.95 -35.89
C ALA A 52 -8.66 4.84 -36.76
N ALA A 53 -8.02 5.23 -37.85
CA ALA A 53 -7.66 4.30 -38.91
C ALA A 53 -6.65 3.23 -38.44
N ILE A 54 -6.99 1.95 -38.68
CA ILE A 54 -6.02 0.85 -38.62
C ILE A 54 -5.13 0.95 -39.87
N ALA A 55 -4.13 1.83 -39.81
CA ALA A 55 -2.98 1.73 -40.68
C ALA A 55 -2.16 0.52 -40.23
N LEU A 56 -2.08 -0.54 -41.05
CA LEU A 56 -1.11 -1.60 -40.82
C LEU A 56 0.29 -0.99 -40.87
N SER A 57 1.01 -0.99 -39.76
CA SER A 57 2.35 -0.42 -39.69
C SER A 57 3.36 -1.35 -40.38
N ALA A 58 3.42 -1.26 -41.70
CA ALA A 58 4.61 -1.69 -42.44
C ALA A 58 5.84 -1.03 -41.79
N ALA A 59 6.88 -1.81 -41.51
CA ALA A 59 8.08 -1.32 -40.84
C ALA A 59 8.71 -0.20 -41.69
N SER A 60 8.58 1.04 -41.22
CA SER A 60 9.13 2.21 -41.92
C SER A 60 10.67 2.15 -41.86
N PRO A 61 11.37 2.62 -42.91
CA PRO A 61 12.82 2.43 -42.98
C PRO A 61 13.57 3.11 -41.82
N PRO A 62 14.78 2.62 -41.46
CA PRO A 62 15.61 3.21 -40.41
C PRO A 62 15.86 4.71 -40.61
N GLY A 63 15.90 5.47 -39.52
CA GLY A 63 16.04 6.93 -39.51
C GLY A 63 14.75 7.73 -39.75
N THR A 64 13.61 7.07 -39.96
CA THR A 64 12.31 7.72 -40.14
C THR A 64 11.73 8.29 -38.85
N VAL A 65 11.11 9.46 -38.98
CA VAL A 65 10.37 10.17 -37.91
C VAL A 65 8.93 10.32 -38.39
N GLN A 66 7.98 9.73 -37.67
CA GLN A 66 6.55 9.86 -37.94
C GLN A 66 5.91 10.71 -36.84
N ARG A 67 5.20 11.77 -37.21
CA ARG A 67 4.41 12.58 -36.27
C ARG A 67 3.12 11.85 -35.92
N ILE A 68 2.77 11.83 -34.64
CA ILE A 68 1.59 11.16 -34.07
C ILE A 68 0.87 12.12 -33.11
N ALA A 69 -0.34 11.76 -32.66
CA ALA A 69 -1.12 12.59 -31.74
C ALA A 69 -0.32 12.86 -30.45
N GLY A 70 0.05 14.13 -30.22
CA GLY A 70 0.85 14.54 -29.06
C GLY A 70 2.36 14.28 -29.14
N GLY A 71 2.94 13.87 -30.27
CA GLY A 71 4.39 13.65 -30.34
C GLY A 71 4.89 12.94 -31.59
N VAL A 72 5.88 12.07 -31.41
CA VAL A 72 6.57 11.37 -32.51
C VAL A 72 6.78 9.88 -32.24
N MET A 73 6.95 9.14 -33.32
CA MET A 73 7.48 7.79 -33.36
C MET A 73 8.74 7.79 -34.22
N VAL A 74 9.86 7.37 -33.66
CA VAL A 74 11.18 7.33 -34.31
C VAL A 74 11.59 5.87 -34.52
N ASN A 75 11.93 5.51 -35.74
CA ASN A 75 12.66 4.28 -36.05
C ASN A 75 14.15 4.68 -36.15
N PRO A 76 15.03 4.33 -35.20
CA PRO A 76 16.42 4.78 -35.24
C PRO A 76 17.21 4.19 -36.42
N THR A 77 18.41 4.70 -36.69
CA THR A 77 19.27 4.19 -37.79
C THR A 77 20.09 2.94 -37.41
N ALA A 78 20.38 2.72 -36.13
CA ALA A 78 21.05 1.50 -35.66
C ALA A 78 20.11 0.28 -35.77
N SER A 79 20.62 -0.83 -36.29
CA SER A 79 19.83 -2.02 -36.67
C SER A 79 19.34 -2.86 -35.48
N ASP A 80 19.93 -2.68 -34.31
CA ASP A 80 19.57 -3.30 -33.04
C ASP A 80 18.69 -2.41 -32.13
N ALA A 81 18.56 -1.12 -32.47
CA ALA A 81 17.77 -0.17 -31.69
C ALA A 81 16.25 -0.41 -31.82
N ALA A 82 15.54 -0.15 -30.73
CA ALA A 82 14.08 -0.23 -30.68
C ALA A 82 13.43 0.98 -31.38
N ARG A 83 12.25 0.79 -31.98
CA ARG A 83 11.35 1.89 -32.36
C ARG A 83 10.88 2.56 -31.08
N VAL A 84 11.03 3.88 -30.96
CA VAL A 84 10.64 4.65 -29.78
C VAL A 84 9.55 5.65 -30.14
N SER A 85 8.41 5.54 -29.48
CA SER A 85 7.36 6.56 -29.47
C SER A 85 7.47 7.42 -28.23
N VAL A 86 7.37 8.74 -28.38
CA VAL A 86 7.30 9.72 -27.29
C VAL A 86 6.15 10.68 -27.56
N THR A 87 5.17 10.69 -26.67
CA THR A 87 4.03 11.62 -26.68
C THR A 87 4.00 12.44 -25.40
N VAL A 88 3.49 13.67 -25.47
CA VAL A 88 3.32 14.56 -24.31
C VAL A 88 1.84 14.80 -24.03
N HIS A 89 1.47 14.71 -22.76
CA HIS A 89 0.10 14.58 -22.26
C HIS A 89 -0.19 15.60 -21.15
N GLY A 90 -1.44 16.09 -21.09
CA GLY A 90 -1.91 17.00 -20.04
C GLY A 90 -0.96 18.19 -19.82
N ASP A 91 -0.58 18.44 -18.56
CA ASP A 91 0.30 19.55 -18.20
C ASP A 91 1.77 19.42 -18.70
N GLY A 92 2.12 18.36 -19.46
CA GLY A 92 3.48 18.14 -19.95
C GLY A 92 4.16 16.88 -19.42
N MET A 93 3.39 15.83 -19.10
CA MET A 93 3.94 14.50 -18.79
C MET A 93 4.26 13.76 -20.08
N PHE A 94 5.38 13.04 -20.13
CA PHE A 94 5.79 12.30 -21.31
C PHE A 94 5.45 10.82 -21.15
N HIS A 95 4.79 10.23 -22.15
CA HIS A 95 4.62 8.78 -22.28
C HIS A 95 5.64 8.27 -23.30
N VAL A 96 6.36 7.20 -22.96
CA VAL A 96 7.39 6.59 -23.81
C VAL A 96 7.13 5.11 -23.96
N VAL A 97 7.12 4.65 -25.22
CA VAL A 97 6.96 3.24 -25.58
C VAL A 97 8.10 2.86 -26.52
N ALA A 98 8.92 1.89 -26.12
CA ALA A 98 9.98 1.33 -26.97
C ALA A 98 9.69 -0.14 -27.31
N GLN A 99 9.82 -0.49 -28.60
CA GLN A 99 9.55 -1.83 -29.13
C GLN A 99 10.65 -2.31 -30.09
N PRO A 100 11.19 -3.53 -29.95
CA PRO A 100 12.12 -4.10 -30.93
C PRO A 100 11.38 -4.46 -32.22
N ALA A 101 12.11 -4.61 -33.32
CA ALA A 101 11.55 -4.93 -34.65
C ALA A 101 10.59 -6.15 -34.66
N ALA A 102 10.87 -7.16 -33.83
CA ALA A 102 10.03 -8.35 -33.69
C ALA A 102 8.72 -8.15 -32.87
N ALA A 103 8.51 -6.98 -32.27
CA ALA A 103 7.33 -6.64 -31.45
C ALA A 103 6.39 -5.63 -32.11
N LEU A 104 6.81 -4.96 -33.21
CA LEU A 104 6.10 -3.80 -33.77
C LEU A 104 4.64 -4.07 -34.18
N ASN A 105 4.33 -5.33 -34.52
CA ASN A 105 3.03 -5.82 -34.95
C ASN A 105 2.25 -6.56 -33.85
N LEU A 106 2.79 -6.70 -32.62
CA LEU A 106 2.04 -7.27 -31.51
C LEU A 106 1.24 -6.17 -30.79
N PRO A 107 -0.03 -6.40 -30.43
CA PRO A 107 -0.79 -5.45 -29.64
C PRO A 107 -0.18 -5.35 -28.23
N ARG A 108 -0.14 -4.13 -27.68
CA ARG A 108 0.10 -3.91 -26.25
C ARG A 108 -1.18 -4.17 -25.47
N SER A 109 -1.06 -4.70 -24.26
CA SER A 109 -2.15 -4.79 -23.31
C SER A 109 -2.56 -3.39 -22.82
N PRO A 110 -3.85 -3.11 -22.58
CA PRO A 110 -4.27 -1.84 -21.99
C PRO A 110 -3.69 -1.65 -20.59
N SER A 111 -3.29 -0.42 -20.22
CA SER A 111 -2.81 -0.13 -18.87
C SER A 111 -3.94 -0.26 -17.85
N LEU A 112 -3.68 -1.04 -16.79
CA LEU A 112 -4.56 -1.12 -15.61
C LEU A 112 -4.25 0.00 -14.61
N MET A 113 -3.03 0.54 -14.65
CA MET A 113 -2.55 1.62 -13.80
C MET A 113 -3.11 2.96 -14.28
N ALA A 114 -3.05 3.20 -15.59
CA ALA A 114 -3.51 4.40 -16.29
C ALA A 114 -4.71 4.09 -17.21
N PRO A 115 -5.92 3.86 -16.65
CA PRO A 115 -7.10 3.52 -17.46
C PRO A 115 -7.72 4.72 -18.18
N SER A 116 -7.38 5.95 -17.78
CA SER A 116 -7.88 7.20 -18.37
C SER A 116 -6.87 8.34 -18.15
N PRO A 117 -5.65 8.23 -18.71
CA PRO A 117 -4.63 9.27 -18.56
C PRO A 117 -5.03 10.54 -19.31
N PRO A 118 -4.40 11.70 -19.00
CA PRO A 118 -4.64 12.94 -19.71
C PRO A 118 -4.40 12.79 -21.23
N ALA A 119 -5.22 13.47 -22.03
CA ALA A 119 -5.13 13.38 -23.48
C ALA A 119 -3.76 13.86 -24.01
N PRO A 120 -3.28 13.29 -25.15
CA PRO A 120 -2.10 13.80 -25.83
C PRO A 120 -2.31 15.26 -26.27
N LEU A 121 -1.29 16.11 -26.13
CA LEU A 121 -1.38 17.52 -26.48
C LEU A 121 -1.44 17.72 -28.00
N ALA A 122 -2.60 18.09 -28.52
CA ALA A 122 -2.82 18.34 -29.96
C ALA A 122 -1.79 19.29 -30.59
N ASN A 123 -1.29 20.27 -29.81
CA ASN A 123 -0.31 21.28 -30.23
C ASN A 123 1.10 21.04 -29.64
N ALA A 124 1.50 19.78 -29.43
CA ALA A 124 2.87 19.43 -29.03
C ALA A 124 3.89 20.03 -30.02
N ARG A 125 4.90 20.75 -29.52
CA ARG A 125 5.89 21.40 -30.37
C ARG A 125 6.98 20.39 -30.74
N ILE A 126 7.08 20.07 -32.02
CA ILE A 126 8.02 19.06 -32.53
C ILE A 126 9.03 19.74 -33.48
N SER A 127 10.30 19.74 -33.08
CA SER A 127 11.44 20.21 -33.88
C SER A 127 12.42 19.07 -34.15
N GLU A 128 13.09 19.13 -35.30
CA GLU A 128 13.92 18.05 -35.83
C GLU A 128 15.29 18.61 -36.25
N THR A 129 16.34 17.82 -36.04
CA THR A 129 17.72 18.09 -36.46
C THR A 129 18.27 16.88 -37.24
N ALA A 130 19.52 16.93 -37.68
CA ALA A 130 20.18 15.77 -38.27
C ALA A 130 20.18 14.58 -37.28
N ASP A 131 20.55 14.85 -36.03
CA ASP A 131 20.87 13.81 -35.03
C ASP A 131 19.72 13.50 -34.07
N SER A 132 18.78 14.44 -33.86
CA SER A 132 17.74 14.32 -32.82
C SER A 132 16.37 14.88 -33.21
N VAL A 133 15.34 14.42 -32.51
CA VAL A 133 13.96 14.92 -32.56
C VAL A 133 13.57 15.41 -31.16
N THR A 134 12.97 16.59 -31.05
CA THR A 134 12.50 17.15 -29.77
C THR A 134 10.98 17.19 -29.74
N VAL A 135 10.37 16.68 -28.67
CA VAL A 135 8.95 16.87 -28.33
C VAL A 135 8.89 17.77 -27.10
N ALA A 136 8.39 19.01 -27.27
CA ALA A 136 8.28 19.99 -26.20
C ALA A 136 6.82 20.23 -25.77
N GLY A 137 6.62 20.34 -24.45
CA GLY A 137 5.34 20.65 -23.79
C GLY A 137 5.50 21.72 -22.71
N PRO A 138 4.45 21.99 -21.90
CA PRO A 138 4.43 23.14 -20.99
C PRO A 138 5.48 23.12 -19.87
N ARG A 139 5.90 21.92 -19.41
CA ARG A 139 6.84 21.75 -18.28
C ARG A 139 8.28 21.38 -18.69
N GLY A 140 8.57 21.26 -19.98
CA GLY A 140 9.88 20.82 -20.47
C GLY A 140 9.84 20.16 -21.84
N SER A 141 10.90 19.41 -22.18
CA SER A 141 11.00 18.67 -23.45
C SER A 141 11.65 17.30 -23.29
N ALA A 142 11.24 16.37 -24.15
CA ALA A 142 11.91 15.10 -24.39
C ALA A 142 12.67 15.20 -25.72
N ILE A 143 13.94 14.79 -25.73
CA ILE A 143 14.80 14.77 -26.91
C ILE A 143 15.19 13.31 -27.19
N ILE A 144 14.88 12.85 -28.40
CA ILE A 144 15.08 11.49 -28.89
C ILE A 144 16.24 11.51 -29.89
N ASP A 145 17.25 10.68 -29.65
CA ASP A 145 18.38 10.46 -30.57
C ASP A 145 17.95 9.59 -31.76
N ARG A 146 18.24 10.04 -32.99
CA ARG A 146 17.81 9.40 -34.24
C ARG A 146 18.65 8.18 -34.63
N THR A 147 19.79 7.95 -33.98
CA THR A 147 20.66 6.80 -34.25
C THR A 147 20.34 5.64 -33.32
N THR A 148 20.15 5.92 -32.03
CA THR A 148 20.06 4.94 -30.94
C THR A 148 18.68 4.82 -30.31
N GLY A 149 17.78 5.79 -30.53
CA GLY A 149 16.50 5.89 -29.82
C GLY A 149 16.64 6.32 -28.35
N ALA A 150 17.83 6.71 -27.88
CA ALA A 150 18.04 7.23 -26.53
C ALA A 150 17.16 8.47 -26.28
N VAL A 151 16.60 8.59 -25.07
CA VAL A 151 15.69 9.69 -24.69
C VAL A 151 16.24 10.43 -23.47
N ARG A 152 16.28 11.75 -23.56
CA ARG A 152 16.66 12.65 -22.45
C ARG A 152 15.61 13.74 -22.24
N PHE A 153 15.36 14.07 -20.99
CA PHE A 153 14.27 14.93 -20.54
C PHE A 153 14.82 16.16 -19.82
N LEU A 154 14.42 17.33 -20.33
CA LEU A 154 14.84 18.64 -19.87
C LEU A 154 13.64 19.35 -19.24
N ASP A 155 13.86 20.10 -18.18
CA ASP A 155 12.84 20.98 -17.60
C ASP A 155 12.59 22.22 -18.48
N ALA A 156 11.62 23.06 -18.09
CA ALA A 156 11.30 24.30 -18.80
C ALA A 156 12.45 25.34 -18.83
N GLY A 157 13.49 25.17 -18.01
CA GLY A 157 14.73 25.95 -18.04
C GLY A 157 15.82 25.34 -18.92
N GLY A 158 15.57 24.20 -19.57
CA GLY A 158 16.54 23.48 -20.40
C GLY A 158 17.53 22.62 -19.62
N LYS A 159 17.32 22.41 -18.31
CA LYS A 159 18.19 21.57 -17.49
C LYS A 159 17.73 20.12 -17.56
N GLU A 160 18.65 19.22 -17.91
CA GLU A 160 18.39 17.79 -17.94
C GLU A 160 18.18 17.21 -16.53
N TYR A 161 17.11 16.42 -16.35
CA TYR A 161 16.78 15.78 -15.07
C TYR A 161 16.74 14.25 -15.15
N LEU A 162 16.42 13.68 -16.31
CA LEU A 162 16.39 12.25 -16.59
C LEU A 162 16.94 11.97 -17.99
N ALA A 163 17.84 10.99 -18.15
CA ALA A 163 18.32 10.55 -19.46
C ALA A 163 18.62 9.04 -19.48
N THR A 164 18.25 8.35 -20.57
CA THR A 164 18.59 6.94 -20.79
C THR A 164 20.11 6.76 -20.88
N ALA A 165 20.67 5.92 -20.03
CA ALA A 165 22.13 5.76 -19.89
C ALA A 165 22.72 4.57 -20.66
N ARG A 166 21.87 3.68 -21.14
CA ARG A 166 22.20 2.51 -21.98
C ARG A 166 21.09 2.27 -23.00
N PRO A 167 21.37 1.61 -24.14
CA PRO A 167 20.35 1.09 -25.03
C PRO A 167 19.34 0.20 -24.28
N ALA A 168 18.09 0.23 -24.75
CA ALA A 168 17.02 -0.61 -24.24
C ALA A 168 17.31 -2.09 -24.48
N SER A 169 17.13 -2.93 -23.46
CA SER A 169 17.34 -4.38 -23.57
C SER A 169 16.02 -5.13 -23.77
N PHE A 170 16.00 -6.08 -24.72
CA PHE A 170 14.85 -6.91 -25.05
C PHE A 170 15.27 -8.37 -25.26
N ARG A 171 15.23 -9.19 -24.19
CA ARG A 171 15.50 -10.64 -24.28
C ARG A 171 14.19 -11.40 -24.52
N PRO A 172 14.03 -12.17 -25.62
CA PRO A 172 12.82 -12.96 -25.86
C PRO A 172 12.50 -13.91 -24.71
N THR A 173 11.22 -14.06 -24.39
CA THR A 173 10.68 -15.01 -23.41
C THR A 173 9.27 -15.45 -23.84
N SER A 174 8.62 -16.32 -23.08
CA SER A 174 7.26 -16.81 -23.37
C SER A 174 6.45 -17.10 -22.11
N ALA A 175 5.13 -16.86 -22.17
CA ALA A 175 4.17 -17.27 -21.16
C ALA A 175 2.91 -17.80 -21.87
N ASP A 176 2.36 -18.92 -21.39
CA ASP A 176 1.24 -19.68 -21.97
C ASP A 176 1.33 -19.85 -23.51
N GLY A 177 2.54 -20.16 -24.00
CA GLY A 177 2.84 -20.33 -25.43
C GLY A 177 2.90 -19.02 -26.25
N GLN A 178 2.54 -17.87 -25.68
CA GLN A 178 2.65 -16.57 -26.34
C GLN A 178 4.06 -15.97 -26.17
N ARG A 179 4.49 -15.16 -27.15
CA ARG A 179 5.81 -14.50 -27.16
C ARG A 179 5.79 -13.17 -26.41
N TYR A 180 6.78 -12.99 -25.54
CA TYR A 180 7.05 -11.77 -24.79
C TYR A 180 8.54 -11.42 -24.83
N TRP A 181 8.92 -10.37 -24.09
CA TRP A 181 10.30 -10.02 -23.80
C TRP A 181 10.47 -9.79 -22.29
N ALA A 182 11.57 -10.28 -21.73
CA ALA A 182 12.15 -9.69 -20.54
C ALA A 182 12.85 -8.39 -20.97
N VAL A 183 12.53 -7.28 -20.31
CA VAL A 183 12.88 -5.92 -20.75
C VAL A 183 13.64 -5.16 -19.69
N SER A 184 14.55 -4.27 -20.07
CA SER A 184 15.33 -3.47 -19.11
C SER A 184 15.74 -2.11 -19.67
N GLN A 185 15.65 -1.06 -18.85
CA GLN A 185 16.09 0.30 -19.16
C GLN A 185 16.82 0.93 -17.97
N GLN A 186 18.03 1.45 -18.22
CA GLN A 186 18.79 2.25 -17.27
C GLN A 186 18.73 3.74 -17.62
N PHE A 187 18.66 4.59 -16.61
CA PHE A 187 18.70 6.05 -16.69
C PHE A 187 19.64 6.63 -15.63
N ASN A 188 20.13 7.87 -15.83
CA ASN A 188 20.86 8.64 -14.82
C ASN A 188 22.04 7.88 -14.16
N ARG A 189 22.85 7.19 -14.97
CA ARG A 189 24.01 6.41 -14.51
C ARG A 189 25.08 7.30 -13.89
N GLY A 190 25.46 7.03 -12.64
CA GLY A 190 26.36 7.84 -11.83
C GLY A 190 25.68 8.96 -11.04
N SER A 191 24.35 8.93 -10.91
CA SER A 191 23.56 9.99 -10.27
C SER A 191 23.60 9.97 -8.74
N ASP A 192 23.52 11.15 -8.17
CA ASP A 192 23.55 11.45 -6.74
C ASP A 192 22.17 11.79 -6.16
N GLU A 193 21.09 11.47 -6.88
CA GLU A 193 19.72 11.72 -6.47
C GLU A 193 19.22 10.70 -5.43
N GLY A 194 18.53 11.17 -4.39
CA GLY A 194 17.72 10.29 -3.54
C GLY A 194 16.44 9.86 -4.26
N LEU A 195 16.05 8.60 -4.09
CA LEU A 195 14.98 7.92 -4.81
C LEU A 195 14.02 7.23 -3.83
N TYR A 196 12.72 7.45 -4.01
CA TYR A 196 11.64 7.01 -3.11
C TYR A 196 10.47 6.44 -3.90
N GLY A 197 9.57 5.70 -3.26
CA GLY A 197 8.43 5.05 -3.91
C GLY A 197 8.58 3.53 -3.97
N LEU A 198 8.40 2.92 -5.14
CA LEU A 198 8.48 1.47 -5.42
C LEU A 198 7.44 0.57 -4.73
N GLY A 199 6.85 1.02 -3.63
CA GLY A 199 5.76 0.38 -2.93
C GLY A 199 6.04 0.29 -1.43
N GLN A 200 5.83 -0.90 -0.85
CA GLN A 200 5.99 -1.17 0.57
C GLN A 200 6.93 -2.36 0.75
N HIS A 201 8.14 -2.13 1.27
CA HIS A 201 9.19 -3.15 1.33
C HIS A 201 9.79 -3.32 2.72
N GLN A 202 9.91 -4.58 3.18
CA GLN A 202 10.17 -4.93 4.59
C GLN A 202 11.65 -4.90 5.04
N ASN A 203 12.51 -4.16 4.33
CA ASN A 203 13.98 -4.19 4.50
C ASN A 203 14.62 -2.93 5.08
N ALA A 204 13.83 -2.03 5.72
CA ALA A 204 14.29 -0.75 6.27
C ALA A 204 14.96 0.20 5.24
N GLN A 205 14.69 0.01 3.94
CA GLN A 205 15.26 0.79 2.85
C GLN A 205 14.47 2.10 2.65
N MET A 206 15.09 3.24 2.99
CA MET A 206 14.49 4.58 2.85
C MET A 206 14.80 5.24 1.49
N ASP A 207 16.08 5.51 1.19
CA ASP A 207 16.56 5.94 -0.15
C ASP A 207 16.96 4.70 -0.96
N TYR A 208 16.32 4.50 -2.12
CA TYR A 208 16.59 3.36 -3.00
C TYR A 208 17.81 3.51 -3.90
N ARG A 209 18.51 4.66 -3.90
CA ARG A 209 19.78 4.80 -4.64
C ARG A 209 20.79 3.72 -4.24
N CYS A 210 21.22 2.93 -5.22
CA CYS A 210 22.09 1.76 -5.04
C CYS A 210 21.51 0.64 -4.14
N GLN A 211 20.19 0.63 -3.92
CA GLN A 211 19.45 -0.53 -3.42
C GLN A 211 19.03 -1.46 -4.56
N ASP A 212 18.74 -2.71 -4.23
CA ASP A 212 17.99 -3.62 -5.10
C ASP A 212 16.61 -3.83 -4.49
N VAL A 213 15.56 -3.86 -5.32
CA VAL A 213 14.18 -4.14 -4.91
C VAL A 213 13.53 -5.01 -5.97
N GLU A 214 12.95 -6.14 -5.57
CA GLU A 214 12.05 -6.92 -6.43
C GLU A 214 10.61 -6.47 -6.21
N LEU A 215 9.88 -6.29 -7.31
CA LEU A 215 8.51 -5.84 -7.35
C LEU A 215 7.63 -7.05 -7.70
N ALA A 216 7.28 -7.81 -6.66
CA ALA A 216 6.43 -8.99 -6.71
C ALA A 216 5.49 -9.00 -5.49
N GLN A 217 4.18 -9.21 -5.67
CA GLN A 217 3.23 -9.19 -4.56
C GLN A 217 3.45 -10.37 -3.59
N HIS A 218 3.64 -10.04 -2.31
CA HIS A 218 3.70 -10.98 -1.20
C HIS A 218 2.86 -10.47 -0.02
N ASN A 219 2.53 -11.37 0.92
CA ASN A 219 1.74 -11.08 2.12
C ASN A 219 2.14 -9.74 2.79
N MET A 220 3.44 -9.50 2.99
CA MET A 220 3.96 -8.28 3.64
C MET A 220 4.58 -7.23 2.69
N ASP A 221 4.63 -7.48 1.39
CA ASP A 221 5.48 -6.74 0.45
C ASP A 221 4.69 -6.37 -0.82
N ILE A 222 4.52 -5.07 -1.06
CA ILE A 222 3.57 -4.53 -2.04
C ILE A 222 4.32 -3.83 -3.15
N ALA A 223 4.18 -4.33 -4.38
CA ALA A 223 4.78 -3.74 -5.57
C ALA A 223 3.97 -2.53 -6.07
N VAL A 224 4.60 -1.37 -6.23
CA VAL A 224 4.03 -0.20 -6.92
C VAL A 224 5.10 0.39 -7.84
N PRO A 225 5.06 0.18 -9.17
CA PRO A 225 6.16 0.50 -10.08
C PRO A 225 6.29 2.01 -10.40
N PHE A 226 6.26 2.87 -9.38
CA PHE A 226 6.42 4.32 -9.45
C PHE A 226 7.54 4.77 -8.52
N VAL A 227 8.56 5.46 -9.08
CA VAL A 227 9.68 6.05 -8.32
C VAL A 227 9.70 7.56 -8.47
N VAL A 228 9.93 8.28 -7.38
CA VAL A 228 10.07 9.75 -7.33
C VAL A 228 11.48 10.14 -6.90
N SER A 229 11.98 11.21 -7.51
CA SER A 229 13.36 11.68 -7.32
C SER A 229 13.43 13.05 -6.64
N THR A 230 14.45 13.21 -5.79
CA THR A 230 14.90 14.52 -5.28
C THR A 230 15.28 15.54 -6.38
N ARG A 231 15.42 15.12 -7.64
CA ARG A 231 15.55 16.01 -8.82
C ARG A 231 14.22 16.60 -9.31
N GLY A 232 13.08 16.24 -8.69
CA GLY A 232 11.78 16.83 -8.98
C GLY A 232 11.01 16.18 -10.14
N TYR A 233 11.23 14.88 -10.38
CA TYR A 233 10.45 14.11 -11.36
C TYR A 233 9.97 12.78 -10.74
N GLY A 234 8.98 12.17 -11.40
CA GLY A 234 8.55 10.80 -11.17
C GLY A 234 8.65 9.96 -12.44
N LEU A 235 8.84 8.65 -12.27
CA LEU A 235 8.87 7.64 -13.32
C LEU A 235 7.89 6.51 -12.94
N LEU A 236 6.79 6.38 -13.69
CA LEU A 236 5.84 5.27 -13.57
C LEU A 236 6.14 4.27 -14.68
N TRP A 237 6.42 3.02 -14.33
CA TRP A 237 6.79 1.94 -15.24
C TRP A 237 5.57 1.03 -15.47
N ASP A 238 5.02 1.05 -16.69
CA ASP A 238 3.69 0.53 -17.02
C ASP A 238 3.74 -0.98 -17.37
N ASN A 239 4.23 -1.79 -16.43
CA ASN A 239 4.26 -3.26 -16.50
C ASN A 239 3.57 -3.90 -15.29
N ASN A 240 2.62 -4.82 -15.52
CA ASN A 240 1.90 -5.52 -14.45
C ASN A 240 2.55 -6.86 -14.02
N GLY A 241 3.66 -7.26 -14.64
CA GLY A 241 4.41 -8.47 -14.31
C GLY A 241 5.49 -8.22 -13.25
N ILE A 242 6.18 -9.29 -12.84
CA ILE A 242 7.31 -9.22 -11.89
C ILE A 242 8.39 -8.32 -12.49
N SER A 243 8.81 -7.34 -11.68
CA SER A 243 9.74 -6.29 -12.08
C SER A 243 10.83 -6.09 -11.02
N ARG A 244 11.91 -5.39 -11.34
CA ARG A 244 13.02 -5.09 -10.43
C ARG A 244 13.50 -3.65 -10.62
N PHE A 245 13.81 -3.01 -9.50
CA PHE A 245 14.57 -1.77 -9.44
C PHE A 245 16.01 -2.06 -8.99
N GLY A 246 16.99 -1.37 -9.59
CA GLY A 246 18.40 -1.47 -9.23
C GLY A 246 19.11 -2.54 -10.04
N ASN A 247 19.51 -3.66 -9.43
CA ASN A 247 20.13 -4.75 -10.18
C ASN A 247 19.14 -5.42 -11.15
N PRO A 248 19.42 -5.48 -12.46
CA PRO A 248 18.54 -6.13 -13.44
C PRO A 248 18.57 -7.67 -13.35
N GLN A 249 19.51 -8.25 -12.59
CA GLN A 249 19.61 -9.70 -12.42
C GLN A 249 18.88 -10.14 -11.13
N PRO A 250 18.04 -11.19 -11.19
CA PRO A 250 17.53 -11.83 -9.97
C PRO A 250 18.70 -12.36 -9.14
N TYR A 251 18.53 -12.37 -7.82
CA TYR A 251 19.50 -12.96 -6.90
C TYR A 251 19.66 -14.47 -7.16
N LYS A 252 20.85 -15.00 -6.90
CA LYS A 252 21.17 -16.43 -7.09
C LYS A 252 21.53 -17.08 -5.77
N LEU A 253 21.31 -18.39 -5.64
CA LEU A 253 21.73 -19.14 -4.46
C LEU A 253 23.25 -19.05 -4.26
N VAL A 254 23.68 -18.92 -3.00
CA VAL A 254 25.09 -19.06 -2.64
C VAL A 254 25.48 -20.53 -2.78
N GLY A 255 26.51 -20.80 -3.59
CA GLY A 255 26.72 -22.08 -4.27
C GLY A 255 26.82 -21.87 -5.78
N ASP A 256 25.75 -21.33 -6.38
CA ASP A 256 25.61 -21.15 -7.83
C ASP A 256 26.10 -19.79 -8.33
N GLY A 257 25.79 -18.72 -7.59
CA GLY A 257 26.24 -17.35 -7.90
C GLY A 257 27.60 -17.03 -7.30
N LEU A 258 27.76 -17.32 -6.01
CA LEU A 258 28.99 -17.11 -5.25
C LEU A 258 29.53 -18.47 -4.77
N ARG A 259 30.74 -18.82 -5.19
CA ARG A 259 31.38 -20.09 -4.81
C ARG A 259 31.59 -20.15 -3.29
N VAL A 260 31.11 -21.22 -2.67
CA VAL A 260 31.34 -21.54 -1.26
C VAL A 260 32.02 -22.91 -1.14
N THR A 261 32.84 -23.09 -0.09
CA THR A 261 33.46 -24.39 0.23
C THR A 261 33.48 -24.63 1.73
N SER A 262 33.41 -25.88 2.15
CA SER A 262 33.65 -26.33 3.53
C SER A 262 34.43 -27.65 3.53
N ASN A 263 35.35 -27.83 4.48
CA ASN A 263 36.16 -29.04 4.63
C ASN A 263 36.82 -29.52 3.32
N GLY A 264 37.35 -28.57 2.54
CA GLY A 264 38.01 -28.82 1.24
C GLY A 264 37.07 -29.14 0.07
N LYS A 265 35.75 -29.19 0.28
CA LYS A 265 34.74 -29.56 -0.73
C LYS A 265 33.86 -28.35 -1.11
N PRO A 266 33.30 -28.31 -2.34
CA PRO A 266 32.26 -27.33 -2.70
C PRO A 266 31.05 -27.38 -1.75
N GLY A 267 30.35 -26.26 -1.57
CA GLY A 267 29.18 -26.18 -0.71
C GLY A 267 29.47 -25.86 0.76
N PHE A 268 28.42 -25.89 1.57
CA PHE A 268 28.43 -25.79 3.03
C PHE A 268 28.57 -27.19 3.66
N THR A 269 29.09 -27.26 4.89
CA THR A 269 28.82 -28.39 5.78
C THR A 269 27.63 -28.04 6.66
N ALA A 270 26.57 -28.86 6.57
CA ALA A 270 25.32 -28.72 7.29
C ALA A 270 25.25 -29.78 8.40
N THR A 271 25.14 -29.36 9.67
CA THR A 271 24.90 -30.25 10.81
C THR A 271 23.50 -30.01 11.37
N TYR A 272 22.71 -31.08 11.39
CA TYR A 272 21.33 -31.10 11.85
C TYR A 272 21.25 -31.69 13.25
N TYR A 273 20.41 -31.09 14.07
CA TYR A 273 20.15 -31.46 15.44
C TYR A 273 18.64 -31.67 15.65
N LEU A 274 18.29 -32.76 16.34
CA LEU A 274 16.93 -33.06 16.79
C LEU A 274 16.97 -33.31 18.29
N ALA A 275 16.08 -32.67 19.05
CA ALA A 275 16.10 -32.68 20.52
C ALA A 275 17.49 -32.36 21.12
N GLY A 276 18.22 -31.43 20.47
CA GLY A 276 19.57 -31.00 20.88
C GLY A 276 20.73 -31.95 20.51
N LYS A 277 20.47 -33.17 20.00
CA LYS A 277 21.50 -34.12 19.58
C LYS A 277 21.79 -33.97 18.10
N ALA A 278 23.07 -33.97 17.69
CA ALA A 278 23.44 -34.02 16.28
C ALA A 278 23.04 -35.39 15.68
N VAL A 279 22.24 -35.37 14.62
CA VAL A 279 21.65 -36.58 13.99
C VAL A 279 22.10 -36.80 12.55
N VAL A 280 22.41 -35.72 11.82
CA VAL A 280 22.94 -35.78 10.45
C VAL A 280 24.03 -34.71 10.31
N THR A 281 25.12 -35.03 9.62
CA THR A 281 26.02 -34.02 9.04
C THR A 281 26.26 -34.38 7.59
N ARG A 282 26.00 -33.45 6.67
CA ARG A 282 26.19 -33.63 5.22
C ARG A 282 26.82 -32.39 4.58
N GLN A 283 27.28 -32.54 3.34
CA GLN A 283 27.68 -31.43 2.50
C GLN A 283 26.49 -31.01 1.62
N GLU A 284 26.24 -29.72 1.49
CA GLU A 284 25.15 -29.16 0.67
C GLU A 284 25.70 -28.08 -0.26
N THR A 285 25.36 -28.12 -1.56
CA THR A 285 25.86 -27.15 -2.55
C THR A 285 25.35 -25.74 -2.30
N THR A 286 24.08 -25.64 -1.89
CA THR A 286 23.31 -24.43 -1.64
C THR A 286 22.51 -24.57 -0.34
N ILE A 287 21.96 -23.47 0.19
CA ILE A 287 20.94 -23.50 1.24
C ILE A 287 19.63 -23.12 0.56
N ASP A 288 18.78 -24.12 0.33
CA ASP A 288 17.66 -24.03 -0.60
C ASP A 288 16.45 -24.86 -0.12
N TYR A 289 15.77 -24.31 0.89
CA TYR A 289 14.52 -24.77 1.50
C TYR A 289 13.45 -23.68 1.35
N GLN A 290 13.37 -23.02 0.18
CA GLN A 290 12.63 -21.77 0.03
C GLN A 290 11.11 -21.97 0.02
N TYR A 291 10.62 -23.02 -0.63
CA TYR A 291 9.20 -23.26 -0.88
C TYR A 291 8.73 -24.58 -0.26
N LEU A 292 7.43 -24.87 -0.42
CA LEU A 292 6.77 -26.07 0.12
C LEU A 292 7.43 -27.39 -0.35
N ASP A 293 7.63 -27.56 -1.66
CA ASP A 293 8.25 -28.75 -2.24
C ASP A 293 9.70 -28.97 -1.77
N ASP A 294 10.41 -27.89 -1.44
CA ASP A 294 11.81 -27.96 -1.01
C ASP A 294 11.97 -28.60 0.38
N GLN A 295 10.91 -28.65 1.18
CA GLN A 295 10.95 -29.32 2.48
C GLN A 295 11.13 -30.84 2.35
N LEU A 296 10.86 -31.42 1.17
CA LEU A 296 11.18 -32.82 0.84
C LEU A 296 12.71 -33.08 0.81
N LYS A 297 13.54 -32.04 0.68
CA LYS A 297 15.01 -32.13 0.76
C LYS A 297 15.52 -32.36 2.19
N TRP A 298 14.69 -32.15 3.22
CA TRP A 298 15.09 -32.20 4.63
C TRP A 298 15.48 -33.63 5.07
N PRO A 299 16.60 -33.83 5.81
CA PRO A 299 17.05 -35.18 6.16
C PRO A 299 16.04 -35.94 7.02
N GLU A 300 15.74 -37.19 6.65
CA GLU A 300 14.76 -38.04 7.35
C GLU A 300 15.05 -38.15 8.86
N ALA A 301 16.30 -38.47 9.22
CA ALA A 301 16.74 -38.58 10.62
C ALA A 301 16.79 -37.24 11.39
N ALA A 302 16.44 -36.12 10.74
CA ALA A 302 16.31 -34.80 11.35
C ALA A 302 14.87 -34.24 11.27
N LYS A 303 13.89 -35.00 10.78
CA LYS A 303 12.47 -34.62 10.83
C LYS A 303 11.98 -34.68 12.28
N ALA A 304 11.15 -33.71 12.65
CA ALA A 304 10.37 -33.72 13.87
C ALA A 304 8.98 -34.31 13.59
N THR A 305 8.35 -34.85 14.63
CA THR A 305 6.91 -35.05 14.67
C THR A 305 6.24 -33.68 14.60
N THR A 306 5.19 -33.51 13.78
CA THR A 306 4.39 -32.28 13.78
C THR A 306 3.02 -32.49 14.43
N THR A 307 2.49 -31.44 15.04
CA THR A 307 1.10 -31.36 15.51
C THR A 307 0.37 -30.24 14.79
N ALA A 308 -0.94 -30.39 14.60
CA ALA A 308 -1.79 -29.34 14.03
C ALA A 308 -1.61 -28.03 14.81
N ALA A 309 -1.39 -26.93 14.09
CA ALA A 309 -1.11 -25.65 14.72
C ALA A 309 -2.32 -25.16 15.53
N ALA A 310 -2.11 -24.83 16.81
CA ALA A 310 -3.18 -24.32 17.69
C ALA A 310 -3.60 -22.86 17.38
N GLY A 311 -2.92 -22.23 16.43
CA GLY A 311 -3.13 -20.88 15.90
C GLY A 311 -2.22 -20.64 14.69
N GLY A 312 -2.47 -19.58 13.91
CA GLY A 312 -1.76 -19.30 12.67
C GLY A 312 -2.26 -20.08 11.44
N GLN A 313 -1.69 -19.76 10.28
CA GLN A 313 -2.13 -20.25 8.96
C GLN A 313 -1.25 -21.39 8.41
N ASN A 314 -0.61 -22.21 9.27
CA ASN A 314 0.33 -23.25 8.82
C ASN A 314 -0.35 -24.63 8.58
N PRO A 315 -0.51 -25.10 7.33
CA PRO A 315 -1.05 -26.44 7.06
C PRO A 315 -0.07 -27.58 7.40
N GLN A 316 1.23 -27.31 7.58
CA GLN A 316 2.25 -28.33 7.93
C GLN A 316 2.33 -28.61 9.43
N GLY A 317 1.68 -27.80 10.26
CA GLY A 317 1.75 -27.89 11.72
C GLY A 317 3.10 -27.47 12.31
N ASN A 318 3.18 -27.45 13.63
CA ASN A 318 4.37 -27.06 14.39
C ASN A 318 5.17 -28.29 14.83
N ALA A 319 6.49 -28.17 14.90
CA ALA A 319 7.39 -29.24 15.32
C ALA A 319 7.29 -29.50 16.84
N VAL A 320 7.21 -30.76 17.24
CA VAL A 320 7.16 -31.18 18.65
C VAL A 320 8.57 -31.19 19.27
N GLU A 321 9.53 -31.81 18.58
CA GLU A 321 10.93 -31.87 19.01
C GLU A 321 11.71 -30.63 18.54
N PRO A 322 12.51 -29.97 19.40
CA PRO A 322 13.34 -28.85 18.99
C PRO A 322 14.35 -29.24 17.90
N GLN A 323 14.12 -28.73 16.68
CA GLN A 323 15.03 -28.83 15.54
C GLN A 323 16.01 -27.67 15.54
N LYS A 324 17.25 -27.94 15.11
CA LYS A 324 18.24 -26.91 14.75
C LYS A 324 19.08 -27.40 13.57
N VAL A 325 19.47 -26.51 12.68
CA VAL A 325 20.54 -26.75 11.70
C VAL A 325 21.60 -25.65 11.79
N VAL A 326 22.86 -26.05 11.58
CA VAL A 326 24.01 -25.15 11.50
C VAL A 326 24.71 -25.40 10.19
N TRP A 327 24.76 -24.38 9.32
CA TRP A 327 25.60 -24.38 8.13
C TRP A 327 26.89 -23.65 8.41
N THR A 328 27.99 -24.21 7.92
CA THR A 328 29.32 -23.58 7.94
C THR A 328 29.97 -23.67 6.57
N GLY A 329 30.71 -22.64 6.19
CA GLY A 329 31.43 -22.60 4.92
C GLY A 329 32.34 -21.40 4.82
N THR A 330 33.01 -21.29 3.68
CA THR A 330 33.89 -20.17 3.32
C THR A 330 33.48 -19.68 1.95
N LEU A 331 33.08 -18.41 1.86
CA LEU A 331 32.75 -17.70 0.63
C LEU A 331 34.02 -17.33 -0.13
N HIS A 332 34.00 -17.43 -1.45
CA HIS A 332 35.13 -17.11 -2.33
C HIS A 332 34.72 -16.03 -3.35
N PRO A 333 34.82 -14.74 -2.99
CA PRO A 333 34.46 -13.63 -3.87
C PRO A 333 35.33 -13.60 -5.14
N ASP A 334 34.67 -13.54 -6.30
CA ASP A 334 35.25 -13.39 -7.64
C ASP A 334 35.52 -11.92 -8.02
N SER A 335 35.09 -11.00 -7.17
CA SER A 335 34.99 -9.55 -7.39
C SER A 335 35.27 -8.79 -6.08
N THR A 336 35.43 -7.47 -6.12
CA THR A 336 35.71 -6.61 -4.95
C THR A 336 34.64 -5.53 -4.87
N GLY A 337 34.00 -5.38 -3.71
CA GLY A 337 32.96 -4.37 -3.48
C GLY A 337 32.01 -4.76 -2.36
N GLN A 338 30.84 -4.11 -2.31
CA GLN A 338 29.72 -4.55 -1.48
C GLN A 338 28.98 -5.68 -2.21
N HIS A 339 29.07 -6.89 -1.67
CA HIS A 339 28.26 -8.03 -2.11
C HIS A 339 26.95 -8.00 -1.34
N LYS A 340 25.83 -8.04 -2.06
CA LYS A 340 24.49 -8.01 -1.47
C LYS A 340 24.00 -9.43 -1.23
N PHE A 341 23.37 -9.67 -0.08
CA PHE A 341 22.76 -10.95 0.26
C PHE A 341 21.32 -10.76 0.68
N GLN A 342 20.50 -11.78 0.42
CA GLN A 342 19.18 -11.93 1.02
C GLN A 342 19.13 -13.30 1.68
N LEU A 343 18.76 -13.34 2.96
CA LEU A 343 18.31 -14.60 3.57
C LEU A 343 16.78 -14.58 3.54
N TYR A 344 16.17 -15.38 2.67
CA TYR A 344 14.76 -15.72 2.83
C TYR A 344 14.64 -16.62 4.05
N GLY A 345 13.75 -16.30 5.00
CA GLY A 345 13.67 -17.09 6.22
C GLY A 345 12.41 -16.85 7.06
N SER A 346 11.89 -17.93 7.64
CA SER A 346 11.00 -17.91 8.81
C SER A 346 11.65 -18.55 10.04
N SER A 347 10.98 -18.46 11.18
CA SER A 347 11.44 -18.88 12.50
C SER A 347 12.79 -18.23 12.90
N TYR A 348 13.40 -18.65 14.02
CA TYR A 348 14.61 -17.99 14.53
C TYR A 348 15.82 -18.31 13.66
N HIS A 349 16.46 -17.29 13.08
CA HIS A 349 17.64 -17.46 12.25
C HIS A 349 18.69 -16.36 12.47
N LYS A 350 19.96 -16.76 12.38
CA LYS A 350 21.13 -15.90 12.63
C LYS A 350 22.24 -16.17 11.62
N VAL A 351 22.91 -15.11 11.17
CA VAL A 351 24.01 -15.17 10.20
C VAL A 351 25.24 -14.50 10.77
N TRP A 352 26.38 -15.18 10.69
CA TRP A 352 27.70 -14.64 10.97
C TRP A 352 28.57 -14.65 9.72
N VAL A 353 29.25 -13.53 9.44
CA VAL A 353 30.21 -13.40 8.34
C VAL A 353 31.50 -12.79 8.89
N GLY A 354 32.65 -13.40 8.57
CA GLY A 354 33.93 -13.00 9.17
C GLY A 354 33.96 -13.13 10.71
N GLY A 355 33.13 -14.03 11.27
CA GLY A 355 32.94 -14.21 12.71
C GLY A 355 32.01 -13.18 13.39
N LYS A 356 31.58 -12.12 12.68
CA LYS A 356 30.66 -11.10 13.21
C LYS A 356 29.21 -11.48 12.91
N LEU A 357 28.32 -11.34 13.89
CA LEU A 357 26.87 -11.45 13.68
C LEU A 357 26.42 -10.28 12.78
N VAL A 358 25.81 -10.60 11.63
CA VAL A 358 25.29 -9.61 10.67
C VAL A 358 23.76 -9.62 10.55
N LEU A 359 23.12 -10.74 10.92
CA LEU A 359 21.67 -10.88 10.92
C LEU A 359 21.20 -11.69 12.13
N ASP A 360 20.11 -11.24 12.75
CA ASP A 360 19.41 -11.91 13.84
C ASP A 360 17.92 -11.57 13.71
N ARG A 361 17.09 -12.56 13.37
CA ARG A 361 15.69 -12.35 12.96
C ARG A 361 14.80 -13.52 13.37
N TRP A 362 13.49 -13.24 13.40
CA TRP A 362 12.42 -14.21 13.55
C TRP A 362 11.22 -13.74 12.73
N ARG A 363 10.53 -14.69 12.09
CA ARG A 363 9.18 -14.54 11.52
C ARG A 363 8.39 -15.80 11.85
N GLN A 364 7.06 -15.74 11.72
CA GLN A 364 6.23 -16.93 11.87
C GLN A 364 6.57 -17.97 10.79
N ASN A 365 6.54 -19.26 11.13
CA ASN A 365 6.96 -20.35 10.25
C ASN A 365 6.31 -20.31 8.85
N TRP A 366 5.01 -20.01 8.78
CA TRP A 366 4.24 -19.92 7.52
C TRP A 366 4.37 -18.59 6.74
N ASN A 367 5.00 -17.55 7.30
CA ASN A 367 5.22 -16.24 6.63
C ASN A 367 6.72 -15.84 6.60
N PRO A 368 7.58 -16.61 5.90
CA PRO A 368 8.97 -16.23 5.64
C PRO A 368 9.09 -14.98 4.77
N TRP A 369 10.21 -14.28 4.89
CA TRP A 369 10.56 -13.21 3.93
C TRP A 369 12.07 -12.99 3.84
N TYR A 370 12.47 -12.25 2.81
CA TYR A 370 13.84 -11.78 2.64
C TYR A 370 14.24 -10.84 3.77
N SER A 371 15.41 -11.12 4.35
CA SER A 371 16.16 -10.21 5.22
C SER A 371 17.48 -9.88 4.53
N ASN A 372 17.58 -8.66 3.99
CA ASN A 372 18.75 -8.20 3.24
C ASN A 372 19.93 -7.89 4.19
N PHE A 373 21.17 -8.18 3.75
CA PHE A 373 22.39 -7.72 4.39
C PHE A 373 23.55 -7.61 3.39
N ASP A 374 24.39 -6.59 3.55
CA ASP A 374 25.55 -6.33 2.69
C ASP A 374 26.86 -6.77 3.36
N VAL A 375 27.79 -7.30 2.57
CA VAL A 375 29.14 -7.68 3.03
C VAL A 375 30.20 -7.07 2.12
N PRO A 376 31.12 -6.24 2.65
CA PRO A 376 32.26 -5.76 1.89
C PRO A 376 33.28 -6.89 1.75
N MET A 377 33.52 -7.35 0.52
CA MET A 377 34.47 -8.43 0.23
C MET A 377 35.51 -8.01 -0.81
N THR A 378 36.63 -8.76 -0.86
CA THR A 378 37.75 -8.51 -1.78
C THR A 378 38.03 -9.76 -2.59
N ARG A 379 38.16 -9.62 -3.92
CA ARG A 379 38.45 -10.68 -4.87
C ARG A 379 39.55 -11.61 -4.35
N GLY A 380 39.28 -12.90 -4.30
CA GLY A 380 40.25 -13.92 -3.91
C GLY A 380 40.63 -13.96 -2.42
N LYS A 381 40.04 -13.11 -1.55
CA LYS A 381 40.16 -13.25 -0.09
C LYS A 381 38.96 -14.05 0.43
N PRO A 382 39.15 -15.31 0.91
CA PRO A 382 38.03 -16.12 1.38
C PRO A 382 37.45 -15.57 2.68
N VAL A 383 36.13 -15.66 2.86
CA VAL A 383 35.42 -15.13 4.04
C VAL A 383 34.59 -16.23 4.71
N PRO A 384 34.82 -16.56 5.99
CA PRO A 384 34.05 -17.59 6.68
C PRO A 384 32.61 -17.12 6.93
N VAL A 385 31.65 -18.03 6.72
CA VAL A 385 30.22 -17.83 6.96
C VAL A 385 29.67 -18.95 7.84
N ARG A 386 28.78 -18.60 8.77
CA ARG A 386 27.99 -19.52 9.58
C ARG A 386 26.54 -19.05 9.60
N ILE A 387 25.61 -19.99 9.47
CA ILE A 387 24.17 -19.74 9.62
C ILE A 387 23.65 -20.73 10.65
N GLU A 388 22.80 -20.25 11.56
CA GLU A 388 22.03 -21.09 12.47
C GLU A 388 20.54 -20.83 12.25
N TRP A 389 19.76 -21.91 12.24
CA TRP A 389 18.31 -21.86 12.06
C TRP A 389 17.60 -22.84 12.99
N LEU A 390 16.49 -22.40 13.59
CA LEU A 390 15.53 -23.22 14.33
C LEU A 390 14.24 -23.28 13.48
N PRO A 391 14.05 -24.29 12.61
CA PRO A 391 13.05 -24.21 11.54
C PRO A 391 11.59 -24.19 11.99
N ASN A 392 11.17 -25.07 12.91
CA ASN A 392 9.76 -25.23 13.33
C ASN A 392 8.79 -25.29 12.13
N SER A 393 9.04 -26.19 11.17
CA SER A 393 8.28 -26.31 9.91
C SER A 393 8.26 -25.05 9.04
N GLY A 394 9.30 -24.19 9.13
CA GLY A 394 9.48 -22.99 8.31
C GLY A 394 10.34 -23.20 7.06
N TYR A 395 10.72 -22.09 6.43
CA TYR A 395 11.42 -22.02 5.13
C TYR A 395 12.74 -21.24 5.25
N MET A 396 13.73 -21.55 4.40
CA MET A 396 14.99 -20.80 4.31
C MET A 396 15.71 -20.92 2.96
N ALA A 397 16.22 -19.80 2.43
CA ALA A 397 17.21 -19.83 1.34
C ALA A 397 18.23 -18.68 1.46
N LEU A 398 19.51 -18.97 1.14
CA LEU A 398 20.58 -17.95 1.13
C LEU A 398 20.92 -17.54 -0.31
N LEU A 399 20.65 -16.29 -0.61
CA LEU A 399 20.73 -15.68 -1.94
C LEU A 399 21.78 -14.55 -1.96
N HIS A 400 22.37 -14.31 -3.12
CA HIS A 400 23.48 -13.37 -3.33
C HIS A 400 23.39 -12.67 -4.70
N ASN A 401 23.88 -11.42 -4.74
CA ASN A 401 24.18 -10.70 -5.97
C ASN A 401 25.57 -10.02 -5.88
N ALA A 402 26.33 -10.10 -6.97
CA ALA A 402 27.68 -9.53 -7.06
C ALA A 402 27.66 -7.99 -7.07
N PRO A 403 28.76 -7.31 -6.69
CA PRO A 403 28.81 -5.85 -6.69
C PRO A 403 28.64 -5.29 -8.11
N LEU A 404 27.64 -4.44 -8.31
CA LEU A 404 27.54 -3.64 -9.54
C LEU A 404 28.65 -2.56 -9.55
N PRO A 405 29.13 -2.12 -10.73
CA PRO A 405 29.97 -0.94 -10.83
C PRO A 405 29.29 0.26 -10.18
N ALA A 406 30.04 1.09 -9.44
CA ALA A 406 29.44 2.13 -8.59
C ALA A 406 28.50 3.10 -9.35
N ALA A 407 28.83 3.45 -10.60
CA ALA A 407 27.97 4.29 -11.44
C ALA A 407 26.71 3.56 -11.94
N ASP A 408 26.74 2.24 -12.09
CA ASP A 408 25.56 1.44 -12.45
C ASP A 408 24.63 1.23 -11.25
N CYS A 409 25.18 1.07 -10.05
CA CYS A 409 24.40 1.00 -8.81
C CYS A 409 23.74 2.36 -8.48
N ASN A 410 24.46 3.46 -8.70
CA ASN A 410 23.93 4.83 -8.59
C ASN A 410 23.22 5.22 -9.90
N SER A 411 22.09 4.56 -10.20
CA SER A 411 21.26 4.82 -11.37
C SER A 411 19.78 4.55 -11.08
N VAL A 412 18.87 5.02 -11.94
CA VAL A 412 17.49 4.51 -11.98
C VAL A 412 17.48 3.40 -13.01
N TRP A 413 17.23 2.16 -12.60
CA TRP A 413 17.25 1.00 -13.50
C TRP A 413 16.02 0.15 -13.25
N MET A 414 15.15 0.07 -14.26
CA MET A 414 13.93 -0.76 -14.23
C MET A 414 14.09 -1.97 -15.14
N THR A 415 13.60 -3.12 -14.69
CA THR A 415 13.59 -4.39 -15.45
C THR A 415 12.26 -5.11 -15.20
N SER A 416 11.72 -5.83 -16.20
CA SER A 416 10.56 -6.71 -16.04
C SER A 416 10.79 -8.05 -16.72
N ASP A 417 10.32 -9.13 -16.10
CA ASP A 417 10.53 -10.49 -16.62
C ASP A 417 9.59 -10.87 -17.77
N THR A 418 8.42 -10.23 -17.86
CA THR A 418 7.43 -10.44 -18.94
C THR A 418 6.79 -9.11 -19.35
N ALA A 419 7.03 -8.69 -20.60
CA ALA A 419 6.45 -7.48 -21.19
C ALA A 419 6.26 -7.62 -22.71
N ARG A 420 5.45 -6.72 -23.29
CA ARG A 420 5.24 -6.57 -24.75
C ARG A 420 6.00 -5.39 -25.37
N ALA A 421 6.46 -4.46 -24.52
CA ALA A 421 7.23 -3.27 -24.83
C ALA A 421 7.98 -2.83 -23.57
N ILE A 422 8.90 -1.87 -23.70
CA ILE A 422 9.23 -0.98 -22.57
C ILE A 422 8.20 0.16 -22.63
N ASP A 423 7.57 0.44 -21.50
CA ASP A 423 6.39 1.30 -21.41
C ASP A 423 6.48 2.11 -20.11
N TYR A 424 6.59 3.44 -20.18
CA TYR A 424 6.75 4.27 -18.99
C TYR A 424 6.29 5.73 -19.17
N TRP A 425 5.93 6.36 -18.06
CA TRP A 425 5.56 7.76 -17.97
C TRP A 425 6.61 8.54 -17.17
N VAL A 426 7.09 9.65 -17.73
CA VAL A 426 7.98 10.62 -17.06
C VAL A 426 7.18 11.85 -16.69
N ILE A 427 7.18 12.18 -15.40
CA ILE A 427 6.33 13.18 -14.79
C ILE A 427 7.20 14.33 -14.25
N PRO A 428 7.33 15.46 -14.98
CA PRO A 428 8.03 16.64 -14.49
C PRO A 428 7.18 17.40 -13.45
N GLY A 429 7.73 17.59 -12.25
CA GLY A 429 7.08 18.32 -11.16
C GLY A 429 7.89 19.49 -10.56
N GLY A 430 9.21 19.44 -10.62
CA GLY A 430 10.10 20.34 -9.87
C GLY A 430 10.21 20.00 -8.36
N SER A 431 9.35 19.11 -7.86
CA SER A 431 9.37 18.57 -6.49
C SER A 431 8.78 17.16 -6.45
N ILE A 432 8.99 16.44 -5.33
CA ILE A 432 8.39 15.10 -5.12
C ILE A 432 6.85 15.20 -5.05
N ASP A 433 6.29 16.19 -4.35
CA ASP A 433 4.84 16.40 -4.29
C ASP A 433 4.22 16.59 -5.67
N ALA A 434 4.85 17.41 -6.54
CA ALA A 434 4.35 17.66 -7.89
C ALA A 434 4.52 16.46 -8.83
N ALA A 435 5.49 15.57 -8.57
CA ALA A 435 5.61 14.29 -9.25
C ALA A 435 4.49 13.31 -8.84
N ILE A 436 4.17 13.24 -7.53
CA ILE A 436 3.02 12.46 -7.02
C ILE A 436 1.71 13.02 -7.59
N ALA A 437 1.56 14.34 -7.71
CA ALA A 437 0.38 14.96 -8.33
C ALA A 437 0.19 14.55 -9.81
N GLY A 438 1.26 14.51 -10.61
CA GLY A 438 1.17 13.99 -11.97
C GLY A 438 0.85 12.49 -12.04
N TYR A 439 1.36 11.69 -11.10
CA TYR A 439 0.94 10.28 -10.96
C TYR A 439 -0.57 10.17 -10.67
N ARG A 440 -1.15 11.07 -9.87
CA ARG A 440 -2.61 11.13 -9.63
C ARG A 440 -3.39 11.60 -10.86
N GLN A 441 -2.82 12.48 -11.70
CA GLN A 441 -3.42 12.83 -13.00
C GLN A 441 -3.47 11.63 -13.95
N ILE A 442 -2.43 10.77 -13.97
CA ILE A 442 -2.33 9.59 -14.85
C ILE A 442 -3.15 8.40 -14.35
N THR A 443 -3.03 8.08 -13.05
CA THR A 443 -3.57 6.82 -12.46
C THR A 443 -4.89 6.99 -11.73
N GLY A 444 -5.26 8.23 -11.40
CA GLY A 444 -6.49 8.60 -10.70
C GLY A 444 -6.24 9.33 -9.37
N LYS A 445 -7.13 10.28 -9.04
CA LYS A 445 -7.17 10.95 -7.73
C LYS A 445 -7.26 9.93 -6.59
N SER A 446 -6.62 10.22 -5.45
CA SER A 446 -6.88 9.48 -4.21
C SER A 446 -8.29 9.81 -3.74
N ALA A 447 -9.21 8.85 -3.77
CA ALA A 447 -10.60 9.10 -3.36
C ALA A 447 -10.66 9.43 -1.85
N MET A 448 -11.61 10.27 -1.44
CA MET A 448 -11.78 10.54 -0.01
C MET A 448 -12.33 9.31 0.69
N LEU A 449 -11.58 8.83 1.67
CA LEU A 449 -12.13 7.91 2.66
C LEU A 449 -13.17 8.63 3.54
N PRO A 450 -14.07 7.88 4.19
CA PRO A 450 -14.90 8.39 5.28
C PRO A 450 -14.03 8.94 6.43
N LYS A 451 -14.51 9.98 7.12
CA LYS A 451 -13.78 10.64 8.21
C LYS A 451 -13.45 9.71 9.38
N TRP A 452 -14.35 8.78 9.69
CA TRP A 452 -14.17 7.75 10.73
C TRP A 452 -12.98 6.82 10.45
N ALA A 453 -12.57 6.66 9.19
CA ALA A 453 -11.40 5.84 8.85
C ALA A 453 -10.08 6.43 9.38
N TYR A 454 -10.04 7.74 9.65
CA TYR A 454 -8.88 8.39 10.25
C TYR A 454 -8.89 8.38 11.79
N GLY A 455 -10.00 7.96 12.42
CA GLY A 455 -10.10 7.65 13.85
C GLY A 455 -9.34 6.37 14.24
N PHE A 456 -9.54 5.91 15.46
CA PHE A 456 -8.97 4.65 15.93
C PHE A 456 -9.78 3.44 15.46
N TRP A 457 -9.08 2.37 15.10
CA TRP A 457 -9.62 1.07 14.71
C TRP A 457 -9.15 -0.01 15.69
N GLN A 458 -10.09 -0.71 16.29
CA GLN A 458 -9.81 -1.94 17.04
C GLN A 458 -10.13 -3.17 16.20
N SER A 459 -9.21 -4.12 16.18
CA SER A 459 -9.32 -5.40 15.50
C SER A 459 -8.55 -6.47 16.28
N ARG A 460 -8.76 -7.72 15.90
CA ARG A 460 -8.17 -8.93 16.48
C ARG A 460 -8.13 -9.99 15.40
N GLN A 461 -7.14 -10.87 15.43
CA GLN A 461 -7.23 -12.21 14.84
C GLN A 461 -7.48 -13.19 16.00
N ARG A 462 -8.75 -13.49 16.34
CA ARG A 462 -10.02 -12.98 15.78
C ARG A 462 -11.09 -12.84 16.86
N TYR A 463 -12.18 -12.12 16.58
CA TYR A 463 -13.39 -12.21 17.42
C TYR A 463 -14.17 -13.46 17.00
N ASP A 464 -14.42 -14.37 17.94
CA ASP A 464 -15.03 -15.67 17.64
C ASP A 464 -16.57 -15.59 17.58
N THR A 465 -17.16 -14.64 18.31
CA THR A 465 -18.62 -14.48 18.49
C THR A 465 -19.13 -13.04 18.32
N GLN A 466 -20.43 -12.91 18.06
CA GLN A 466 -21.17 -11.64 18.06
C GLN A 466 -21.05 -10.88 19.38
N LYS A 467 -20.98 -11.59 20.51
CA LYS A 467 -20.89 -10.96 21.83
C LYS A 467 -19.57 -10.22 22.01
N GLU A 468 -18.45 -10.81 21.60
CA GLU A 468 -17.12 -10.17 21.74
C GLU A 468 -17.00 -8.87 20.95
N VAL A 469 -17.57 -8.80 19.75
CA VAL A 469 -17.60 -7.58 18.91
C VAL A 469 -18.32 -6.45 19.66
N VAL A 470 -19.52 -6.71 20.17
CA VAL A 470 -20.35 -5.71 20.87
C VAL A 470 -19.76 -5.35 22.24
N ASP A 471 -19.34 -6.34 23.02
CA ASP A 471 -18.72 -6.14 24.35
C ASP A 471 -17.42 -5.31 24.27
N THR A 472 -16.65 -5.45 23.19
CA THR A 472 -15.42 -4.67 22.96
C THR A 472 -15.74 -3.19 22.75
N VAL A 473 -16.65 -2.86 21.83
CA VAL A 473 -17.09 -1.47 21.61
C VAL A 473 -17.72 -0.88 22.88
N ALA A 474 -18.58 -1.65 23.56
CA ALA A 474 -19.18 -1.25 24.84
C ALA A 474 -18.14 -1.03 25.94
N THR A 475 -17.00 -1.74 25.91
CA THR A 475 -15.91 -1.56 26.87
C THR A 475 -15.06 -0.34 26.57
N TYR A 476 -14.75 -0.04 25.31
CA TYR A 476 -14.11 1.24 24.93
C TYR A 476 -14.97 2.42 25.40
N ARG A 477 -16.27 2.42 25.09
CA ARG A 477 -17.22 3.45 25.54
C ARG A 477 -17.33 3.54 27.06
N ARG A 478 -17.41 2.41 27.78
CA ARG A 478 -17.47 2.37 29.27
C ARG A 478 -16.21 2.93 29.93
N LEU A 479 -15.05 2.73 29.32
CA LEU A 479 -13.75 3.24 29.81
C LEU A 479 -13.49 4.69 29.40
N GLY A 480 -14.38 5.32 28.62
CA GLY A 480 -14.16 6.66 28.07
C GLY A 480 -13.03 6.73 27.04
N ILE A 481 -12.65 5.60 26.44
CA ILE A 481 -11.58 5.53 25.44
C ILE A 481 -12.21 5.69 24.04
N PRO A 482 -11.78 6.67 23.26
CA PRO A 482 -12.21 6.83 21.87
C PRO A 482 -12.05 5.58 20.99
N LEU A 483 -12.96 5.44 20.03
CA LEU A 483 -12.99 4.36 19.04
C LEU A 483 -14.00 4.73 17.95
N ASP A 484 -13.60 4.70 16.68
CA ASP A 484 -14.56 4.82 15.57
C ASP A 484 -14.95 3.46 14.98
N ASN A 485 -14.03 2.48 14.95
CA ASN A 485 -14.18 1.30 14.09
C ASN A 485 -13.87 -0.01 14.82
N ILE A 486 -14.74 -1.01 14.66
CA ILE A 486 -14.51 -2.40 15.06
C ILE A 486 -14.49 -3.30 13.82
N VAL A 487 -13.65 -4.33 13.84
CA VAL A 487 -13.39 -5.18 12.67
C VAL A 487 -13.63 -6.65 12.99
N LEU A 488 -14.56 -7.30 12.28
CA LEU A 488 -14.75 -8.74 12.32
C LEU A 488 -13.87 -9.42 11.25
N ASP A 489 -12.99 -10.29 11.72
CA ASP A 489 -12.02 -11.03 10.91
C ASP A 489 -12.63 -12.34 10.33
N TRP A 490 -11.80 -13.16 9.67
CA TRP A 490 -12.14 -14.41 8.99
C TRP A 490 -12.84 -15.44 9.89
N ARG A 491 -13.48 -16.46 9.28
CA ARG A 491 -14.21 -17.57 9.94
C ARG A 491 -15.39 -17.09 10.81
N TYR A 492 -16.11 -16.05 10.38
CA TYR A 492 -17.49 -15.82 10.82
C TYR A 492 -18.49 -16.78 10.17
N TRP A 493 -18.09 -17.40 9.05
CA TRP A 493 -18.75 -18.54 8.41
C TRP A 493 -18.47 -19.86 9.15
N ARG A 494 -19.19 -20.93 8.79
CA ARG A 494 -18.93 -22.31 9.23
C ARG A 494 -17.71 -22.88 8.50
N ASP A 495 -16.93 -23.74 9.16
CA ASP A 495 -15.63 -24.22 8.68
C ASP A 495 -15.63 -24.81 7.26
N ASP A 496 -16.75 -25.39 6.81
CA ASP A 496 -17.00 -26.03 5.52
C ASP A 496 -17.61 -25.11 4.42
N ASP A 497 -17.77 -23.81 4.71
CA ASP A 497 -18.61 -22.88 3.94
C ASP A 497 -17.86 -21.57 3.55
N TRP A 498 -16.51 -21.59 3.42
CA TRP A 498 -15.71 -20.40 3.05
C TRP A 498 -16.08 -19.89 1.66
N GLY A 499 -16.38 -18.59 1.56
CA GLY A 499 -16.83 -17.92 0.34
C GLY A 499 -18.34 -17.96 0.16
N SER A 500 -19.08 -18.64 1.03
CA SER A 500 -20.55 -18.54 1.06
C SER A 500 -21.04 -17.16 1.53
N HIS A 501 -20.20 -16.38 2.21
CA HIS A 501 -20.52 -15.14 2.92
C HIS A 501 -21.70 -15.26 3.91
N LYS A 502 -21.99 -16.47 4.39
CA LYS A 502 -23.00 -16.73 5.44
C LYS A 502 -22.36 -16.60 6.81
N PHE A 503 -23.10 -16.09 7.79
CA PHE A 503 -22.72 -16.14 9.19
C PHE A 503 -23.05 -17.51 9.79
N ASP A 504 -22.20 -18.01 10.66
CA ASP A 504 -22.46 -19.18 11.49
C ASP A 504 -23.44 -18.82 12.63
N PRO A 505 -24.69 -19.30 12.60
CA PRO A 505 -25.72 -18.90 13.56
C PRO A 505 -25.44 -19.38 14.99
N THR A 506 -24.47 -20.28 15.19
CA THR A 506 -24.06 -20.73 16.54
C THR A 506 -23.22 -19.68 17.28
N ARG A 507 -22.58 -18.76 16.55
CA ARG A 507 -21.67 -17.73 17.07
C ARG A 507 -22.11 -16.30 16.74
N PHE A 508 -22.85 -16.14 15.65
CA PHE A 508 -23.40 -14.89 15.14
C PHE A 508 -24.91 -15.08 14.87
N ALA A 509 -25.68 -15.29 15.94
CA ALA A 509 -27.09 -15.66 15.86
C ALA A 509 -27.99 -14.57 15.26
N ASN A 510 -27.61 -13.29 15.36
CA ASN A 510 -28.30 -12.18 14.71
C ASN A 510 -27.27 -11.11 14.26
N PRO A 511 -26.61 -11.28 13.10
CA PRO A 511 -25.54 -10.40 12.66
C PRO A 511 -26.03 -9.01 12.26
N ASP A 512 -27.30 -8.87 11.89
CA ASP A 512 -27.93 -7.57 11.62
C ASP A 512 -28.01 -6.76 12.92
N LYS A 513 -28.53 -7.36 14.01
CA LYS A 513 -28.51 -6.74 15.35
C LYS A 513 -27.09 -6.45 15.85
N MET A 514 -26.10 -7.30 15.53
CA MET A 514 -24.69 -7.03 15.89
C MET A 514 -24.20 -5.70 15.30
N ILE A 515 -24.56 -5.43 14.05
CA ILE A 515 -24.18 -4.20 13.35
C ILE A 515 -25.00 -3.01 13.90
N ASP A 516 -26.30 -3.18 14.12
CA ASP A 516 -27.16 -2.17 14.76
C ASP A 516 -26.65 -1.77 16.15
N ASP A 517 -26.21 -2.73 16.98
CA ASP A 517 -25.67 -2.48 18.32
C ASP A 517 -24.33 -1.71 18.27
N VAL A 518 -23.47 -2.00 17.29
CA VAL A 518 -22.23 -1.25 17.02
C VAL A 518 -22.55 0.18 16.55
N HIS A 519 -23.53 0.35 15.67
CA HIS A 519 -23.99 1.65 15.17
C HIS A 519 -24.64 2.49 16.26
N ALA A 520 -25.43 1.89 17.16
CA ALA A 520 -26.04 2.54 18.32
C ALA A 520 -24.99 3.09 19.30
N MET A 521 -23.80 2.49 19.36
CA MET A 521 -22.65 2.99 20.10
C MET A 521 -21.80 4.01 19.31
N ASN A 522 -22.29 4.49 18.17
CA ASN A 522 -21.60 5.42 17.26
C ASN A 522 -20.23 4.88 16.80
N ALA A 523 -20.16 3.58 16.49
CA ALA A 523 -19.00 2.94 15.87
C ALA A 523 -19.37 2.35 14.50
N ARG A 524 -18.35 1.96 13.74
CA ARG A 524 -18.42 1.43 12.38
C ARG A 524 -17.99 -0.03 12.35
N PHE A 525 -18.62 -0.81 11.50
CA PHE A 525 -18.37 -2.25 11.37
C PHE A 525 -17.70 -2.57 10.02
N MET A 526 -16.47 -3.10 10.09
CA MET A 526 -15.76 -3.68 8.95
C MET A 526 -15.75 -5.20 9.03
N ILE A 527 -15.82 -5.87 7.88
CA ILE A 527 -15.77 -7.33 7.80
C ILE A 527 -14.75 -7.85 6.77
N SER A 528 -14.07 -8.94 7.12
CA SER A 528 -13.16 -9.68 6.23
C SER A 528 -13.93 -10.34 5.07
N VAL A 529 -13.50 -10.06 3.83
CA VAL A 529 -14.08 -10.61 2.59
C VAL A 529 -12.94 -10.99 1.65
N TRP A 530 -12.53 -12.25 1.75
CA TRP A 530 -11.50 -12.83 0.89
C TRP A 530 -12.04 -13.08 -0.52
N PRO A 531 -11.21 -12.99 -1.57
CA PRO A 531 -11.53 -13.47 -2.92
C PRO A 531 -11.61 -15.01 -3.06
N LYS A 532 -11.57 -15.73 -1.93
CA LYS A 532 -11.43 -17.19 -1.79
C LYS A 532 -12.77 -17.91 -1.61
N PHE A 533 -12.94 -19.02 -2.32
CA PHE A 533 -14.16 -19.84 -2.34
C PHE A 533 -13.84 -21.34 -2.24
N TYR A 534 -14.65 -22.10 -1.50
CA TYR A 534 -14.67 -23.56 -1.58
C TYR A 534 -15.58 -24.07 -2.71
N PRO A 535 -15.21 -25.14 -3.45
CA PRO A 535 -16.03 -25.74 -4.50
C PRO A 535 -17.42 -26.24 -4.07
N THR A 536 -17.63 -26.44 -2.77
CA THR A 536 -18.91 -26.84 -2.17
C THR A 536 -19.97 -25.73 -2.22
N THR A 537 -19.57 -24.46 -2.18
CA THR A 537 -20.46 -23.32 -2.00
C THR A 537 -21.32 -23.03 -3.24
N ASP A 538 -22.45 -22.37 -3.02
CA ASP A 538 -23.35 -21.89 -4.08
C ASP A 538 -22.75 -20.70 -4.85
N THR A 539 -22.03 -19.83 -4.15
CA THR A 539 -21.28 -18.69 -4.71
C THR A 539 -20.14 -19.13 -5.64
N TYR A 540 -19.37 -20.16 -5.27
CA TYR A 540 -18.40 -20.79 -6.17
C TYR A 540 -19.07 -21.29 -7.46
N LYS A 541 -20.19 -22.02 -7.33
CA LYS A 541 -20.86 -22.66 -8.47
C LYS A 541 -21.39 -21.63 -9.48
N GLU A 542 -21.87 -20.48 -9.02
CA GLU A 542 -22.30 -19.36 -9.88
C GLU A 542 -21.13 -18.80 -10.73
N LEU A 543 -19.95 -18.60 -10.13
CA LEU A 543 -18.76 -18.12 -10.83
C LEU A 543 -18.15 -19.22 -11.72
N ALA A 544 -18.05 -20.45 -11.23
CA ALA A 544 -17.48 -21.61 -11.93
C ALA A 544 -18.28 -22.00 -13.18
N ALA A 545 -19.61 -21.90 -13.14
CA ALA A 545 -20.48 -22.13 -14.30
C ALA A 545 -20.25 -21.15 -15.46
N LYS A 546 -19.50 -20.06 -15.23
CA LYS A 546 -19.08 -19.06 -16.21
C LYS A 546 -17.57 -19.06 -16.48
N GLY A 547 -16.81 -19.98 -15.87
CA GLY A 547 -15.34 -20.02 -15.97
C GLY A 547 -14.62 -18.92 -15.18
N LEU A 548 -15.29 -18.25 -14.24
CA LEU A 548 -14.80 -17.05 -13.53
C LEU A 548 -14.03 -17.39 -12.23
N VAL A 549 -13.49 -18.61 -12.11
CA VAL A 549 -12.65 -19.06 -10.98
C VAL A 549 -11.45 -19.83 -11.49
N TYR A 550 -10.28 -19.58 -10.90
CA TYR A 550 -9.04 -20.24 -11.33
C TYR A 550 -9.05 -21.73 -10.99
N GLN A 551 -8.36 -22.52 -11.80
CA GLN A 551 -8.36 -23.98 -11.69
C GLN A 551 -7.07 -24.57 -11.12
N GLY A 552 -5.93 -23.86 -11.16
CA GLY A 552 -4.63 -24.41 -10.77
C GLY A 552 -4.58 -24.91 -9.32
N ASN A 553 -5.10 -24.14 -8.35
CA ASN A 553 -5.11 -24.55 -6.95
C ASN A 553 -5.95 -25.82 -6.70
N ILE A 554 -7.02 -26.02 -7.49
CA ILE A 554 -7.85 -27.25 -7.46
C ILE A 554 -7.12 -28.40 -8.17
N ARG A 555 -6.47 -28.17 -9.32
CA ARG A 555 -5.66 -29.18 -10.02
C ARG A 555 -4.53 -29.73 -9.13
N GLN A 556 -3.86 -28.83 -8.39
CA GLN A 556 -2.79 -29.18 -7.45
C GLN A 556 -3.31 -29.88 -6.17
N GLN A 557 -4.63 -29.98 -5.97
CA GLN A 557 -5.27 -30.52 -4.76
C GLN A 557 -4.87 -29.77 -3.47
N ASN A 558 -4.52 -28.49 -3.58
CA ASN A 558 -4.09 -27.66 -2.46
C ASN A 558 -5.25 -27.46 -1.47
N LYS A 559 -5.04 -27.90 -0.23
CA LYS A 559 -5.94 -27.68 0.90
C LYS A 559 -5.49 -26.49 1.73
N ASP A 560 -6.43 -25.85 2.43
CA ASP A 560 -6.11 -24.84 3.44
C ASP A 560 -5.95 -25.42 4.86
N TRP A 561 -5.79 -24.54 5.84
CA TRP A 561 -5.52 -24.85 7.25
C TRP A 561 -6.79 -25.01 8.11
N VAL A 562 -8.01 -24.99 7.54
CA VAL A 562 -9.25 -25.00 8.33
C VAL A 562 -9.70 -26.43 8.60
N GLY A 563 -9.70 -26.83 9.88
CA GLY A 563 -10.21 -28.14 10.32
C GLY A 563 -9.52 -29.31 9.60
N PRO A 564 -10.24 -30.13 8.79
CA PRO A 564 -9.66 -31.21 7.98
C PRO A 564 -8.92 -30.75 6.71
N GLY A 565 -8.84 -29.45 6.48
CA GLY A 565 -8.26 -28.80 5.30
C GLY A 565 -9.14 -28.93 4.06
N TYR A 566 -9.59 -27.81 3.52
CA TYR A 566 -10.55 -27.77 2.41
C TYR A 566 -9.89 -27.35 1.09
N LEU A 567 -10.30 -27.97 -0.01
CA LEU A 567 -9.96 -27.51 -1.36
C LEU A 567 -10.56 -26.12 -1.57
N SER A 568 -9.78 -25.19 -2.11
CA SER A 568 -10.21 -23.81 -2.35
C SER A 568 -9.55 -23.19 -3.57
N THR A 569 -10.20 -22.19 -4.15
CA THR A 569 -9.62 -21.37 -5.21
C THR A 569 -10.21 -19.97 -5.16
N PHE A 570 -9.70 -19.05 -5.97
CA PHE A 570 -10.12 -17.65 -5.99
C PHE A 570 -10.91 -17.35 -7.28
N TYR A 571 -11.72 -16.30 -7.26
CA TYR A 571 -12.37 -15.77 -8.46
C TYR A 571 -11.39 -14.95 -9.32
N ASP A 572 -11.67 -14.82 -10.61
CA ASP A 572 -10.93 -13.95 -11.53
C ASP A 572 -11.52 -12.52 -11.53
N PRO A 573 -10.82 -11.52 -10.96
CA PRO A 573 -11.26 -10.13 -10.95
C PRO A 573 -10.89 -9.38 -12.24
N TYR A 574 -10.10 -9.95 -13.16
CA TYR A 574 -9.81 -9.30 -14.43
C TYR A 574 -11.05 -9.28 -15.33
N ALA A 575 -11.85 -10.36 -15.28
CA ALA A 575 -13.16 -10.44 -15.91
C ALA A 575 -14.16 -9.43 -15.30
N PRO A 576 -14.76 -8.50 -16.08
CA PRO A 576 -15.77 -7.57 -15.57
C PRO A 576 -17.02 -8.27 -15.01
N GLU A 577 -17.42 -9.42 -15.58
CA GLU A 577 -18.53 -10.21 -15.03
C GLU A 577 -18.14 -10.90 -13.71
N GLY A 578 -16.89 -11.35 -13.55
CA GLY A 578 -16.39 -11.91 -12.29
C GLY A 578 -16.50 -10.91 -11.15
N ARG A 579 -16.04 -9.66 -11.37
CA ARG A 579 -16.20 -8.56 -10.40
C ARG A 579 -17.66 -8.27 -10.07
N ARG A 580 -18.55 -8.26 -11.06
CA ARG A 580 -19.99 -8.02 -10.83
C ARG A 580 -20.62 -9.14 -9.99
N ILE A 581 -20.38 -10.40 -10.33
CA ILE A 581 -20.97 -11.54 -9.60
C ILE A 581 -20.41 -11.61 -8.17
N PHE A 582 -19.10 -11.41 -7.99
CA PHE A 582 -18.49 -11.31 -6.67
C PHE A 582 -19.14 -10.21 -5.82
N TRP A 583 -19.29 -8.99 -6.36
CA TRP A 583 -20.01 -7.92 -5.65
C TRP A 583 -21.48 -8.27 -5.38
N ASP A 584 -22.20 -8.79 -6.37
CA ASP A 584 -23.61 -9.19 -6.23
C ASP A 584 -23.80 -10.20 -5.08
N GLN A 585 -22.83 -11.09 -4.83
CA GLN A 585 -22.84 -12.04 -3.72
C GLN A 585 -22.57 -11.36 -2.37
N VAL A 586 -21.55 -10.49 -2.30
CA VAL A 586 -21.20 -9.69 -1.11
C VAL A 586 -22.33 -8.74 -0.72
N GLU A 587 -22.98 -8.09 -1.68
CA GLU A 587 -24.06 -7.13 -1.45
C GLU A 587 -25.30 -7.80 -0.84
N LYS A 588 -25.72 -8.93 -1.44
CA LYS A 588 -26.90 -9.70 -1.03
C LYS A 588 -26.74 -10.32 0.36
N ARG A 589 -25.52 -10.72 0.74
CA ARG A 589 -25.26 -11.49 1.97
C ARG A 589 -24.70 -10.65 3.12
N LEU A 590 -23.94 -9.61 2.83
CA LEU A 590 -23.25 -8.76 3.82
C LEU A 590 -23.69 -7.29 3.76
N ALA A 591 -23.59 -6.61 2.60
CA ALA A 591 -23.72 -5.14 2.56
C ALA A 591 -25.10 -4.65 3.01
N LYS A 592 -26.15 -5.39 2.66
CA LYS A 592 -27.54 -5.13 3.05
C LYS A 592 -27.84 -5.33 4.54
N LYS A 593 -26.88 -5.84 5.33
CA LYS A 593 -26.93 -5.94 6.81
C LYS A 593 -26.42 -4.69 7.54
N GLY A 594 -26.02 -3.64 6.81
CA GLY A 594 -25.55 -2.38 7.38
C GLY A 594 -24.02 -2.19 7.43
N VAL A 595 -23.23 -3.15 6.93
CA VAL A 595 -21.75 -3.08 6.88
C VAL A 595 -21.26 -1.74 6.29
N ASP A 596 -20.33 -1.09 6.98
CA ASP A 596 -19.74 0.21 6.58
C ASP A 596 -18.50 0.05 5.70
N ALA A 597 -17.75 -1.03 5.89
CA ALA A 597 -16.37 -1.16 5.42
C ALA A 597 -15.99 -2.60 5.05
N TRP A 598 -15.06 -2.73 4.12
CA TRP A 598 -14.60 -4.02 3.58
C TRP A 598 -13.12 -4.25 3.86
N TRP A 599 -12.77 -5.48 4.23
CA TRP A 599 -11.38 -5.90 4.41
C TRP A 599 -11.05 -7.04 3.44
N ALA A 600 -10.47 -6.69 2.29
CA ALA A 600 -10.08 -7.62 1.23
C ALA A 600 -8.69 -8.19 1.49
N ASP A 601 -8.65 -9.23 2.32
CA ASP A 601 -7.44 -9.96 2.67
C ASP A 601 -7.02 -10.97 1.58
N ALA A 602 -5.76 -11.40 1.64
CA ALA A 602 -5.07 -12.26 0.65
C ALA A 602 -5.19 -11.78 -0.81
N SER A 603 -5.09 -10.46 -1.03
CA SER A 603 -5.30 -9.84 -2.35
C SER A 603 -4.06 -9.83 -3.26
N GLU A 604 -3.00 -10.57 -2.93
CA GLU A 604 -1.77 -10.67 -3.73
C GLU A 604 -1.94 -11.30 -5.13
N PRO A 605 -2.62 -12.45 -5.33
CA PRO A 605 -3.35 -13.30 -4.38
C PRO A 605 -2.49 -14.38 -3.69
N ASP A 606 -2.77 -14.67 -2.41
CA ASP A 606 -2.18 -15.81 -1.70
C ASP A 606 -3.15 -17.01 -1.66
N MET A 607 -3.20 -17.75 -2.77
CA MET A 607 -4.07 -18.92 -2.94
C MET A 607 -3.66 -20.14 -2.11
N HIS A 608 -2.35 -20.28 -1.88
CA HIS A 608 -1.74 -21.24 -0.98
C HIS A 608 -0.31 -20.73 -0.70
N SER A 609 0.00 -20.49 0.58
CA SER A 609 1.22 -19.83 0.99
C SER A 609 2.46 -20.69 0.74
N ASN A 610 3.62 -20.06 0.56
CA ASN A 610 4.93 -20.72 0.35
C ASN A 610 5.06 -21.59 -0.93
N LEU A 611 4.17 -21.39 -1.90
CA LEU A 611 4.38 -21.88 -3.28
C LEU A 611 5.48 -21.09 -4.00
N SER A 612 6.24 -21.76 -4.87
CA SER A 612 7.19 -21.12 -5.78
C SER A 612 6.50 -20.17 -6.76
N ILE A 613 7.23 -19.21 -7.33
CA ILE A 613 6.68 -18.27 -8.32
C ILE A 613 6.05 -19.02 -9.51
N GLU A 614 6.68 -20.10 -9.99
CA GLU A 614 6.13 -20.98 -11.03
C GLU A 614 4.77 -21.58 -10.63
N LYS A 615 4.65 -22.11 -9.41
CA LYS A 615 3.37 -22.65 -8.92
C LYS A 615 2.32 -21.57 -8.68
N ARG A 616 2.70 -20.38 -8.18
CA ARG A 616 1.78 -19.24 -8.03
C ARG A 616 1.21 -18.80 -9.38
N LEU A 617 2.03 -18.81 -10.45
CA LEU A 617 1.62 -18.53 -11.82
C LEU A 617 0.60 -19.57 -12.36
N ASP A 618 0.77 -20.87 -12.09
CA ASP A 618 -0.24 -21.90 -12.43
C ASP A 618 -1.53 -21.72 -11.62
N THR A 619 -1.44 -21.41 -10.31
CA THR A 619 -2.63 -21.25 -9.48
C THR A 619 -3.48 -20.05 -9.89
N MET A 620 -2.86 -18.93 -10.28
CA MET A 620 -3.53 -17.68 -10.67
C MET A 620 -3.73 -17.51 -12.19
N GLY A 621 -3.53 -18.57 -12.97
CA GLY A 621 -3.47 -18.53 -14.42
C GLY A 621 -4.40 -19.51 -15.15
N PRO A 622 -4.77 -19.20 -16.42
CA PRO A 622 -4.66 -17.89 -17.07
C PRO A 622 -5.69 -16.90 -16.48
N THR A 623 -5.50 -15.59 -16.72
CA THR A 623 -6.49 -14.55 -16.42
C THR A 623 -7.33 -14.21 -17.64
N ALA A 624 -8.50 -13.58 -17.46
CA ALA A 624 -9.33 -13.08 -18.55
C ALA A 624 -8.68 -12.00 -19.45
N LEU A 625 -7.50 -11.48 -19.11
CA LEU A 625 -6.71 -10.59 -19.98
C LEU A 625 -5.49 -11.27 -20.62
N GLY A 626 -5.04 -12.42 -20.11
CA GLY A 626 -3.83 -13.08 -20.55
C GLY A 626 -3.08 -13.86 -19.47
N PRO A 627 -1.84 -14.28 -19.73
CA PRO A 627 -1.05 -15.10 -18.81
C PRO A 627 -0.79 -14.45 -17.47
N ALA A 628 -0.75 -15.26 -16.40
CA ALA A 628 -0.46 -14.80 -15.06
C ALA A 628 0.87 -13.99 -14.97
N ALA A 629 1.86 -14.33 -15.80
CA ALA A 629 3.15 -13.66 -15.82
C ALA A 629 3.09 -12.21 -16.33
N GLU A 630 2.12 -11.86 -17.17
CA GLU A 630 1.90 -10.48 -17.63
C GLU A 630 1.15 -9.63 -16.59
N PHE A 631 0.41 -10.26 -15.67
CA PHE A 631 -0.52 -9.62 -14.73
C PHE A 631 -0.28 -9.98 -13.25
N PHE A 632 0.91 -10.46 -12.90
CA PHE A 632 1.24 -10.99 -11.57
C PHE A 632 0.96 -9.98 -10.44
N ASN A 633 1.25 -8.69 -10.67
CA ASN A 633 1.18 -7.65 -9.64
C ASN A 633 -0.15 -6.90 -9.57
N SER A 634 -1.06 -7.06 -10.53
CA SER A 634 -2.27 -6.20 -10.66
C SER A 634 -3.55 -6.75 -10.01
N TYR A 635 -3.49 -7.90 -9.31
CA TYR A 635 -4.69 -8.58 -8.80
C TYR A 635 -5.47 -7.71 -7.79
N SER A 636 -4.77 -7.16 -6.79
CA SER A 636 -5.35 -6.29 -5.76
C SER A 636 -6.08 -5.07 -6.34
N LEU A 637 -5.57 -4.49 -7.43
CA LEU A 637 -6.20 -3.36 -8.11
C LEU A 637 -7.52 -3.75 -8.78
N MET A 638 -7.58 -4.92 -9.40
CA MET A 638 -8.81 -5.42 -10.02
C MET A 638 -9.82 -5.90 -8.97
N ASN A 639 -9.35 -6.50 -7.88
CA ASN A 639 -10.20 -6.90 -6.77
C ASN A 639 -10.77 -5.67 -6.04
N ALA A 640 -9.96 -4.65 -5.73
CA ALA A 640 -10.43 -3.42 -5.12
C ALA A 640 -11.51 -2.72 -5.97
N ARG A 641 -11.37 -2.79 -7.29
CA ARG A 641 -12.35 -2.26 -8.23
C ARG A 641 -13.72 -2.97 -8.17
N SER A 642 -13.82 -4.24 -7.75
CA SER A 642 -15.12 -4.92 -7.60
C SER A 642 -15.92 -4.29 -6.46
N PHE A 643 -15.29 -4.08 -5.30
CA PHE A 643 -15.86 -3.34 -4.18
C PHE A 643 -16.20 -1.89 -4.55
N ALA A 644 -15.30 -1.20 -5.27
CA ALA A 644 -15.50 0.21 -5.60
C ALA A 644 -16.65 0.43 -6.62
N ASP A 645 -16.66 -0.29 -7.74
CA ASP A 645 -17.72 -0.14 -8.76
C ASP A 645 -19.06 -0.71 -8.26
N GLY A 646 -19.03 -1.74 -7.42
CA GLY A 646 -20.20 -2.29 -6.73
C GLY A 646 -20.80 -1.33 -5.70
N TRP A 647 -20.00 -0.78 -4.80
CA TRP A 647 -20.48 0.16 -3.78
C TRP A 647 -21.03 1.46 -4.39
N LYS A 648 -20.39 2.00 -5.43
CA LYS A 648 -20.92 3.14 -6.22
C LYS A 648 -22.31 2.84 -6.79
N SER A 649 -22.62 1.57 -7.09
CA SER A 649 -23.92 1.13 -7.60
C SER A 649 -24.96 0.93 -6.48
N TYR A 650 -24.53 0.48 -5.30
CA TYR A 650 -25.40 0.19 -4.14
C TYR A 650 -25.73 1.43 -3.29
N LYS A 651 -24.74 2.30 -3.04
CA LYS A 651 -24.83 3.50 -2.20
C LYS A 651 -24.05 4.67 -2.85
N PRO A 652 -24.49 5.21 -4.01
CA PRO A 652 -23.73 6.20 -4.79
C PRO A 652 -23.35 7.47 -4.02
N ASP A 653 -24.19 7.92 -3.09
CA ASP A 653 -23.93 9.13 -2.29
C ASP A 653 -23.07 8.89 -1.05
N VAL A 654 -22.66 7.65 -0.72
CA VAL A 654 -21.89 7.32 0.49
C VAL A 654 -20.49 6.84 0.10
N ARG A 655 -19.45 7.37 0.75
CA ARG A 655 -18.06 6.97 0.48
C ARG A 655 -17.83 5.48 0.78
N PRO A 656 -17.23 4.71 -0.15
CA PRO A 656 -16.71 3.39 0.18
C PRO A 656 -15.46 3.49 1.06
N PHE A 657 -15.20 2.47 1.86
CA PHE A 657 -13.89 2.18 2.44
C PHE A 657 -13.51 0.72 2.18
N LEU A 658 -12.29 0.52 1.70
CA LEU A 658 -11.67 -0.79 1.54
C LEU A 658 -10.29 -0.79 2.21
N LEU A 659 -10.00 -1.83 2.99
CA LEU A 659 -8.65 -2.20 3.42
C LEU A 659 -8.20 -3.43 2.63
N THR A 660 -7.04 -3.42 1.98
CA THR A 660 -6.54 -4.51 1.11
C THR A 660 -5.07 -4.84 1.38
N ARG A 661 -4.69 -6.14 1.39
CA ARG A 661 -3.34 -6.54 1.84
C ARG A 661 -2.26 -6.20 0.83
N SER A 662 -2.55 -6.48 -0.44
CA SER A 662 -1.79 -6.00 -1.58
C SER A 662 -2.41 -4.71 -2.16
N GLY A 663 -1.59 -3.97 -2.90
CA GLY A 663 -1.94 -2.80 -3.70
C GLY A 663 -1.10 -2.70 -4.96
N PHE A 664 -1.45 -1.79 -5.87
CA PHE A 664 -0.72 -1.56 -7.12
C PHE A 664 -0.92 -0.11 -7.59
N ALA A 665 -0.19 0.34 -8.61
CA ALA A 665 -0.32 1.70 -9.12
C ALA A 665 -1.76 2.00 -9.59
N GLY A 666 -2.33 3.10 -9.08
CA GLY A 666 -3.72 3.49 -9.29
C GLY A 666 -4.72 3.06 -8.20
N LEU A 667 -4.34 2.22 -7.24
CA LEU A 667 -5.25 1.70 -6.20
C LEU A 667 -6.01 2.80 -5.43
N GLN A 668 -5.37 3.95 -5.21
CA GLN A 668 -5.93 5.06 -4.43
C GLN A 668 -7.28 5.60 -4.99
N ARG A 669 -7.60 5.35 -6.27
CA ARG A 669 -8.87 5.79 -6.88
C ARG A 669 -10.08 4.95 -6.45
N GLU A 670 -9.85 3.72 -5.98
CA GLU A 670 -10.89 2.75 -5.63
C GLU A 670 -11.38 2.92 -4.16
N SER A 671 -11.07 4.05 -3.51
CA SER A 671 -11.36 4.33 -2.09
C SER A 671 -10.75 3.30 -1.13
N ALA A 672 -9.54 2.88 -1.46
CA ALA A 672 -8.80 1.83 -0.79
C ALA A 672 -7.59 2.35 0.00
N ALA A 673 -7.32 1.68 1.11
CA ALA A 673 -6.09 1.76 1.89
C ALA A 673 -5.40 0.39 1.92
N ILE A 674 -4.09 0.40 2.11
CA ILE A 674 -3.25 -0.80 2.25
C ILE A 674 -2.74 -0.96 3.69
N TRP A 675 -2.42 -2.19 4.10
CA TRP A 675 -1.63 -2.42 5.32
C TRP A 675 -0.40 -3.29 5.07
N SER A 676 0.49 -3.31 6.06
CA SER A 676 1.79 -4.01 6.04
C SER A 676 1.75 -5.53 5.84
N GLY A 677 0.57 -6.16 5.80
CA GLY A 677 0.43 -7.60 5.92
C GLY A 677 0.87 -8.13 7.29
N ASP A 678 1.09 -9.44 7.34
CA ASP A 678 1.14 -10.23 8.56
C ASP A 678 2.55 -10.19 9.20
N VAL A 679 3.03 -8.97 9.48
CA VAL A 679 4.38 -8.66 10.01
C VAL A 679 4.60 -9.21 11.41
N ALA A 680 5.87 -9.42 11.77
CA ALA A 680 6.23 -10.05 13.03
C ALA A 680 6.20 -9.08 14.22
N SER A 681 5.87 -9.60 15.40
CA SER A 681 5.95 -8.93 16.71
C SER A 681 7.41 -8.67 17.14
N ARG A 682 8.14 -7.85 16.37
CA ARG A 682 9.59 -7.68 16.50
C ARG A 682 9.99 -6.21 16.36
N TRP A 683 10.99 -5.81 17.14
CA TRP A 683 11.57 -4.47 17.13
C TRP A 683 12.14 -4.04 15.77
N PHE A 684 12.70 -4.97 14.99
CA PHE A 684 13.12 -4.69 13.61
C PHE A 684 11.94 -4.45 12.67
N ASP A 685 10.86 -5.22 12.79
CA ASP A 685 9.67 -5.07 11.95
C ASP A 685 8.96 -3.73 12.24
N LEU A 686 8.88 -3.31 13.50
CA LEU A 686 8.47 -1.96 13.90
C LEU A 686 9.31 -0.87 13.19
N ARG A 687 10.64 -1.04 13.12
CA ARG A 687 11.53 -0.11 12.39
C ARG A 687 11.27 -0.15 10.88
N ALA A 688 11.15 -1.33 10.27
CA ALA A 688 10.92 -1.50 8.84
C ALA A 688 9.59 -0.85 8.39
N GLN A 689 8.56 -0.83 9.25
CA GLN A 689 7.29 -0.17 8.96
C GLN A 689 7.42 1.35 8.72
N ILE A 690 8.47 2.00 9.26
CA ILE A 690 8.69 3.45 9.06
C ILE A 690 9.05 3.73 7.60
N SER A 691 10.05 3.04 7.04
CA SER A 691 10.39 3.16 5.63
C SER A 691 9.29 2.63 4.72
N ALA A 692 8.63 1.54 5.11
CA ALA A 692 7.57 0.91 4.33
C ALA A 692 6.36 1.86 4.13
N GLY A 693 5.90 2.52 5.21
CA GLY A 693 4.81 3.49 5.15
C GLY A 693 5.15 4.79 4.44
N VAL A 694 6.39 5.29 4.60
CA VAL A 694 6.89 6.44 3.83
C VAL A 694 6.90 6.11 2.35
N ASN A 695 7.52 4.99 1.96
CA ASN A 695 7.67 4.65 0.55
C ASN A 695 6.34 4.27 -0.12
N ALA A 696 5.38 3.68 0.61
CA ALA A 696 4.00 3.52 0.12
C ALA A 696 3.34 4.88 -0.23
N SER A 697 3.51 5.89 0.62
CA SER A 697 3.00 7.25 0.38
C SER A 697 3.74 8.00 -0.73
N MET A 698 5.06 7.78 -0.88
CA MET A 698 5.85 8.33 -1.99
C MET A 698 5.58 7.63 -3.32
N SER A 699 5.09 6.38 -3.28
CA SER A 699 4.53 5.64 -4.41
C SER A 699 3.14 6.14 -4.83
N GLY A 700 2.64 7.21 -4.20
CA GLY A 700 1.37 7.82 -4.53
C GLY A 700 0.14 7.14 -3.93
N ILE A 701 0.28 6.15 -3.03
CA ILE A 701 -0.82 5.57 -2.24
C ILE A 701 -0.79 6.18 -0.82
N PRO A 702 -1.60 7.22 -0.53
CA PRO A 702 -1.41 8.04 0.67
C PRO A 702 -2.05 7.45 1.92
N ASN A 703 -2.99 6.51 1.75
CA ASN A 703 -3.74 5.84 2.80
C ASN A 703 -3.11 4.47 3.08
N TRP A 704 -2.35 4.40 4.16
CA TRP A 704 -1.58 3.23 4.59
C TRP A 704 -1.70 3.02 6.10
N THR A 705 -1.53 1.78 6.55
CA THR A 705 -1.49 1.42 7.97
C THR A 705 -0.66 0.14 8.19
N HIS A 706 -0.61 -0.32 9.43
CA HIS A 706 0.07 -1.55 9.84
C HIS A 706 -0.70 -2.18 11.00
N ASP A 707 -0.28 -3.36 11.43
CA ASP A 707 -0.78 -3.98 12.64
C ASP A 707 0.01 -3.44 13.84
N ILE A 708 -0.61 -2.63 14.70
CA ILE A 708 0.05 -2.17 15.93
C ILE A 708 0.35 -3.37 16.83
N GLY A 709 1.64 -3.55 17.16
CA GLY A 709 2.17 -4.70 17.88
C GLY A 709 2.72 -5.81 16.96
N GLY A 710 2.38 -5.79 15.67
CA GLY A 710 2.68 -6.84 14.67
C GLY A 710 1.64 -7.97 14.67
N PHE A 711 1.36 -8.57 13.52
CA PHE A 711 0.40 -9.67 13.40
C PHE A 711 0.82 -10.88 14.21
N ALA A 712 1.96 -11.48 13.83
CA ALA A 712 2.37 -12.80 14.28
C ALA A 712 3.31 -12.75 15.49
N LEU A 713 3.26 -13.77 16.34
CA LEU A 713 3.85 -13.74 17.69
C LEU A 713 4.89 -14.84 17.93
N GLU A 714 6.01 -14.47 18.58
CA GLU A 714 6.92 -15.44 19.16
C GLU A 714 6.20 -16.25 20.26
N ASP A 715 6.41 -17.58 20.32
CA ASP A 715 5.74 -18.48 21.29
C ASP A 715 5.89 -18.04 22.77
N ARG A 716 6.95 -17.28 23.07
CA ARG A 716 7.22 -16.70 24.40
C ARG A 716 6.23 -15.60 24.82
N PHE A 717 5.54 -14.99 23.86
CA PHE A 717 4.51 -13.97 24.07
C PHE A 717 3.09 -14.57 24.06
N SER A 718 2.83 -15.57 23.21
CA SER A 718 1.49 -16.18 23.01
C SER A 718 1.18 -17.37 23.94
N THR A 719 2.19 -17.91 24.63
CA THR A 719 1.97 -18.92 25.69
C THR A 719 1.05 -18.41 26.81
N LYS A 720 0.26 -19.30 27.41
CA LYS A 720 -0.69 -18.97 28.50
C LYS A 720 -0.02 -18.44 29.77
N THR A 721 1.27 -18.68 29.95
CA THR A 721 2.06 -18.23 31.10
C THR A 721 3.41 -17.67 30.62
N PRO A 722 3.41 -16.45 30.01
CA PRO A 722 4.64 -15.83 29.54
C PRO A 722 5.52 -15.46 30.74
N LYS A 723 6.84 -15.50 30.58
CA LYS A 723 7.74 -15.09 31.67
C LYS A 723 7.58 -13.58 31.89
N PRO A 724 7.76 -13.06 33.11
CA PRO A 724 7.62 -11.62 33.38
C PRO A 724 8.43 -10.72 32.45
N GLN A 725 9.65 -11.14 32.07
CA GLN A 725 10.52 -10.43 31.12
C GLN A 725 9.99 -10.40 29.67
N ASP A 726 9.30 -11.46 29.24
CA ASP A 726 8.76 -11.59 27.88
C ASP A 726 7.45 -10.79 27.79
N LEU A 727 6.65 -10.78 28.87
CA LEU A 727 5.48 -9.93 29.00
C LEU A 727 5.84 -8.43 29.11
N ASP A 728 6.94 -8.08 29.78
CA ASP A 728 7.51 -6.73 29.84
C ASP A 728 7.93 -6.24 28.44
N GLU A 729 8.63 -7.09 27.66
CA GLU A 729 9.01 -6.78 26.28
C GLU A 729 7.80 -6.66 25.35
N TRP A 730 6.85 -7.60 25.40
CA TRP A 730 5.62 -7.56 24.60
C TRP A 730 4.84 -6.26 24.84
N ARG A 731 4.73 -5.87 26.10
CA ARG A 731 4.05 -4.63 26.52
C ARG A 731 4.79 -3.37 26.09
N GLU A 732 6.11 -3.30 26.23
CA GLU A 732 6.88 -2.14 25.74
C GLU A 732 6.85 -2.05 24.20
N LEU A 733 6.92 -3.19 23.49
CA LEU A 733 6.79 -3.23 22.02
C LEU A 733 5.44 -2.67 21.58
N ASN A 734 4.34 -3.15 22.15
CA ASN A 734 2.99 -2.63 21.84
C ASN A 734 2.88 -1.14 22.16
N LEU A 735 3.40 -0.69 23.31
CA LEU A 735 3.41 0.73 23.68
C LEU A 735 4.14 1.57 22.62
N ARG A 736 5.35 1.19 22.19
CA ARG A 736 6.11 1.93 21.17
C ARG A 736 5.44 1.88 19.79
N TRP A 737 4.85 0.74 19.43
CA TRP A 737 4.13 0.58 18.18
C TRP A 737 2.83 1.40 18.15
N PHE A 738 2.14 1.54 19.29
CA PHE A 738 0.95 2.37 19.44
C PHE A 738 1.29 3.87 19.33
N GLN A 739 2.43 4.29 19.92
CA GLN A 739 2.97 5.65 19.80
C GLN A 739 3.26 6.02 18.34
N PHE A 740 3.83 5.10 17.56
CA PHE A 740 4.03 5.25 16.11
C PHE A 740 2.70 5.25 15.33
N GLY A 741 1.82 4.30 15.61
CA GLY A 741 0.54 4.11 14.93
C GLY A 741 -0.36 5.36 14.96
N ALA A 742 -0.36 6.11 16.06
CA ALA A 742 -1.12 7.37 16.17
C ALA A 742 -0.74 8.41 15.10
N PHE A 743 0.49 8.30 14.55
CA PHE A 743 1.05 9.15 13.48
C PHE A 743 1.22 8.40 12.14
N SER A 744 0.53 7.28 11.95
CA SER A 744 0.33 6.65 10.63
C SER A 744 -0.92 7.22 9.94
N PRO A 745 -1.10 7.09 8.60
CA PRO A 745 -2.27 7.63 7.92
C PRO A 745 -3.61 7.11 8.49
N LEU A 746 -3.76 5.80 8.68
CA LEU A 746 -4.82 5.20 9.49
C LEU A 746 -4.23 4.55 10.76
N PHE A 747 -5.02 4.52 11.84
CA PHE A 747 -4.57 4.14 13.19
C PHE A 747 -5.28 2.86 13.65
N ARG A 748 -4.63 1.69 13.53
CA ARG A 748 -5.28 0.37 13.70
C ARG A 748 -4.50 -0.59 14.59
N SER A 749 -5.15 -1.11 15.62
CA SER A 749 -4.69 -2.24 16.43
C SER A 749 -5.22 -3.56 15.86
N HIS A 750 -4.36 -4.54 15.62
CA HIS A 750 -4.70 -5.86 15.07
C HIS A 750 -3.61 -6.89 15.38
N GLY A 751 -3.91 -8.18 15.21
CA GLY A 751 -2.97 -9.30 15.24
C GLY A 751 -3.48 -10.50 16.04
N GLU A 752 -2.69 -11.56 16.07
CA GLU A 752 -2.99 -12.81 16.79
C GLU A 752 -2.96 -12.64 18.31
N ALA A 753 -3.58 -13.57 19.06
CA ALA A 753 -3.63 -13.54 20.53
C ALA A 753 -2.21 -13.66 21.17
N PRO A 754 -1.80 -12.78 22.11
CA PRO A 754 -2.66 -12.04 23.05
C PRO A 754 -3.51 -10.92 22.46
N PHE A 755 -4.62 -10.62 23.13
CA PHE A 755 -5.58 -9.61 22.71
C PHE A 755 -4.96 -8.20 22.66
N ARG A 756 -5.51 -7.35 21.78
CA ARG A 756 -4.84 -6.14 21.25
C ARG A 756 -5.53 -4.83 21.65
N GLU A 757 -6.55 -4.94 22.49
CA GLU A 757 -7.23 -3.81 23.12
C GLU A 757 -6.33 -3.18 24.19
N ILE A 758 -6.41 -1.85 24.37
CA ILE A 758 -5.52 -1.10 25.28
C ILE A 758 -5.58 -1.65 26.72
N TYR A 759 -6.77 -2.09 27.15
CA TYR A 759 -7.01 -2.62 28.49
C TYR A 759 -6.57 -4.09 28.68
N GLU A 760 -6.30 -4.84 27.61
CA GLU A 760 -5.73 -6.19 27.65
C GLU A 760 -4.19 -6.13 27.68
N ILE A 761 -3.62 -5.26 26.82
CA ILE A 761 -2.18 -5.01 26.76
C ILE A 761 -1.68 -4.41 28.08
N ALA A 762 -2.28 -3.29 28.50
CA ALA A 762 -1.74 -2.44 29.55
C ALA A 762 -2.57 -2.51 30.86
N PRO A 763 -1.96 -2.83 32.01
CA PRO A 763 -2.67 -2.92 33.29
C PRO A 763 -3.41 -1.62 33.65
N GLU A 764 -4.53 -1.76 34.35
CA GLU A 764 -5.28 -0.62 34.90
C GLU A 764 -4.41 0.25 35.81
N GLY A 765 -4.61 1.57 35.75
CA GLY A 765 -3.79 2.55 36.47
C GLY A 765 -2.33 2.68 36.02
N SER A 766 -1.84 1.85 35.10
CA SER A 766 -0.42 1.89 34.68
C SER A 766 -0.09 3.13 33.84
N PRO A 767 1.15 3.69 33.96
CA PRO A 767 1.59 4.78 33.09
C PRO A 767 1.59 4.40 31.60
N MET A 768 1.77 3.11 31.29
CA MET A 768 1.61 2.55 29.95
C MET A 768 0.18 2.73 29.41
N ARG A 769 -0.84 2.36 30.19
CA ARG A 769 -2.25 2.55 29.79
C ARG A 769 -2.60 4.03 29.66
N ALA A 770 -2.10 4.87 30.57
CA ALA A 770 -2.24 6.32 30.46
C ALA A 770 -1.56 6.89 29.20
N SER A 771 -0.39 6.39 28.82
CA SER A 771 0.31 6.76 27.58
C SER A 771 -0.49 6.35 26.33
N MET A 772 -0.97 5.11 26.25
CA MET A 772 -1.78 4.66 25.10
C MET A 772 -3.06 5.50 24.95
N ILE A 773 -3.82 5.70 26.04
CA ILE A 773 -5.00 6.57 26.04
C ILE A 773 -4.64 8.01 25.66
N TRP A 774 -3.48 8.54 26.07
CA TRP A 774 -3.02 9.87 25.69
C TRP A 774 -2.71 9.99 24.18
N TYR A 775 -2.07 8.99 23.57
CA TYR A 775 -1.80 9.00 22.13
C TYR A 775 -3.08 8.88 21.29
N ASP A 776 -4.07 8.14 21.79
CA ASP A 776 -5.40 8.08 21.20
C ASP A 776 -6.17 9.40 21.36
N HIS A 777 -6.21 9.98 22.56
CA HIS A 777 -6.77 11.33 22.79
C HIS A 777 -6.10 12.38 21.89
N LEU A 778 -4.78 12.30 21.67
CA LEU A 778 -4.05 13.17 20.75
C LEU A 778 -4.46 12.94 19.29
N ARG A 779 -4.70 11.71 18.86
CA ARG A 779 -5.24 11.38 17.52
C ARG A 779 -6.56 12.10 17.28
N TYR A 780 -7.50 11.99 18.21
CA TYR A 780 -8.83 12.62 18.11
C TYR A 780 -8.76 14.15 18.13
N ARG A 781 -7.89 14.71 18.97
CA ARG A 781 -7.65 16.16 18.99
C ARG A 781 -7.00 16.66 17.71
N LEU A 782 -6.09 15.90 17.12
CA LEU A 782 -5.48 16.21 15.82
C LEU A 782 -6.43 15.98 14.63
N MET A 783 -7.67 15.50 14.83
CA MET A 783 -8.59 15.20 13.73
C MET A 783 -8.81 16.37 12.74
N PRO A 784 -8.89 17.66 13.13
CA PRO A 784 -8.98 18.76 12.16
C PRO A 784 -7.73 18.91 11.28
N TYR A 785 -6.53 18.66 11.84
CA TYR A 785 -5.28 18.61 11.08
C TYR A 785 -5.23 17.37 10.18
N ILE A 786 -5.45 16.18 10.73
CA ILE A 786 -5.39 14.88 10.04
C ILE A 786 -6.39 14.82 8.89
N TYR A 787 -7.63 15.26 9.12
CA TYR A 787 -8.67 15.23 8.10
C TYR A 787 -8.45 16.30 7.01
N THR A 788 -7.73 17.38 7.30
CA THR A 788 -7.23 18.29 6.26
C THR A 788 -6.14 17.62 5.41
N LEU A 789 -5.20 16.88 6.02
CA LEU A 789 -4.21 16.10 5.26
C LEU A 789 -4.89 15.06 4.36
N ALA A 790 -5.93 14.37 4.86
CA ALA A 790 -6.75 13.45 4.09
C ALA A 790 -7.40 14.14 2.88
N ALA A 791 -8.04 15.29 3.10
CA ALA A 791 -8.64 16.10 2.05
C ALA A 791 -7.63 16.58 1.00
N ASP A 792 -6.43 16.94 1.44
CA ASP A 792 -5.34 17.35 0.56
C ASP A 792 -4.85 16.19 -0.33
N THR A 793 -5.04 14.91 0.04
CA THR A 793 -4.75 13.78 -0.87
C THR A 793 -5.63 13.75 -2.12
N TYR A 794 -6.86 14.27 -2.03
CA TYR A 794 -7.80 14.37 -3.14
C TYR A 794 -7.73 15.74 -3.82
N VAL A 795 -7.88 16.82 -3.04
CA VAL A 795 -8.04 18.18 -3.57
C VAL A 795 -6.74 18.72 -4.17
N SER A 796 -5.59 18.45 -3.54
CA SER A 796 -4.26 18.97 -3.91
C SER A 796 -3.21 17.87 -4.16
N ASP A 797 -3.66 16.62 -4.28
CA ASP A 797 -2.84 15.42 -4.57
C ASP A 797 -1.69 15.13 -3.58
N GLY A 798 -1.82 15.60 -2.33
CA GLY A 798 -0.83 15.39 -1.29
C GLY A 798 -0.63 13.94 -0.83
N SER A 799 0.32 13.78 0.09
CA SER A 799 0.64 12.54 0.82
C SER A 799 0.82 12.83 2.32
N ILE A 800 0.28 11.94 3.16
CA ILE A 800 0.12 12.12 4.61
C ILE A 800 1.41 11.79 5.38
N MET A 801 2.04 10.65 5.05
CA MET A 801 3.28 10.16 5.67
C MET A 801 4.43 10.39 4.68
N ARG A 802 5.44 11.18 5.03
CA ARG A 802 6.35 11.79 4.04
C ARG A 802 7.82 11.56 4.37
N ALA A 803 8.61 11.28 3.35
CA ALA A 803 10.07 11.26 3.47
C ALA A 803 10.57 12.67 3.85
N LEU A 804 11.59 12.75 4.71
CA LEU A 804 12.23 14.04 5.05
C LEU A 804 12.71 14.77 3.77
N ALA A 805 13.20 14.02 2.77
CA ALA A 805 13.65 14.54 1.50
C ALA A 805 12.53 15.10 0.58
N ALA A 806 11.24 14.92 0.91
CA ALA A 806 10.14 15.54 0.15
C ALA A 806 10.02 17.05 0.42
N ASP A 807 10.24 17.47 1.67
CA ASP A 807 10.25 18.87 2.10
C ASP A 807 11.68 19.46 2.19
N PHE A 808 12.71 18.60 2.28
CA PHE A 808 14.12 19.00 2.40
C PHE A 808 15.05 18.32 1.36
N PRO A 809 14.75 18.33 0.04
CA PRO A 809 15.46 17.53 -0.98
C PRO A 809 16.95 17.86 -1.15
N ASN A 810 17.34 19.09 -0.80
CA ASN A 810 18.73 19.57 -0.86
C ASN A 810 19.58 19.09 0.33
N ASP A 811 18.96 18.72 1.44
CA ASP A 811 19.68 18.15 2.58
C ASP A 811 20.01 16.68 2.27
N ARG A 812 21.30 16.40 2.06
CA ARG A 812 21.76 15.04 1.76
C ARG A 812 21.79 14.15 3.01
N ALA A 813 21.84 14.72 4.20
CA ALA A 813 21.96 13.97 5.45
C ALA A 813 20.65 13.30 5.86
N VAL A 814 19.50 13.83 5.42
CA VAL A 814 18.18 13.28 5.78
C VAL A 814 17.70 12.13 4.88
N ARG A 815 18.37 11.89 3.75
CA ARG A 815 17.86 11.02 2.68
C ARG A 815 17.73 9.56 3.08
N ASN A 816 18.75 9.04 3.76
CA ASN A 816 18.84 7.63 4.18
C ASN A 816 18.34 7.40 5.62
N ILE A 817 17.64 8.37 6.24
CA ILE A 817 17.15 8.24 7.61
C ILE A 817 15.87 7.38 7.60
N ASP A 818 16.01 6.11 7.95
CA ASP A 818 14.95 5.10 7.98
C ASP A 818 14.07 5.16 9.25
N ASP A 819 14.46 5.93 10.26
CA ASP A 819 13.83 5.96 11.59
C ASP A 819 13.10 7.28 11.94
N GLN A 820 12.96 8.21 10.98
CA GLN A 820 12.27 9.50 11.12
C GLN A 820 11.50 9.86 9.84
N TYR A 821 10.34 10.52 9.99
CA TYR A 821 9.49 10.94 8.87
C TYR A 821 8.67 12.19 9.22
N LEU A 822 7.99 12.80 8.23
CA LEU A 822 7.02 13.88 8.48
C LEU A 822 5.58 13.37 8.40
N PHE A 823 4.73 13.81 9.33
CA PHE A 823 3.29 13.55 9.33
C PHE A 823 2.53 14.84 8.99
N GLY A 824 2.15 14.95 7.72
CA GLY A 824 1.91 16.23 7.05
C GLY A 824 3.17 17.09 7.04
N ARG A 825 3.03 18.42 7.02
CA ARG A 825 4.17 19.36 6.99
C ARG A 825 4.55 19.97 8.35
N ALA A 826 3.73 19.77 9.39
CA ALA A 826 3.99 20.31 10.72
C ALA A 826 4.84 19.39 11.59
N PHE A 827 4.52 18.09 11.65
CA PHE A 827 5.16 17.15 12.59
C PHE A 827 6.32 16.38 11.95
N MET A 828 7.45 16.30 12.65
CA MET A 828 8.48 15.28 12.46
C MET A 828 8.39 14.25 13.58
N VAL A 829 8.29 12.99 13.20
CA VAL A 829 8.00 11.85 14.08
C VAL A 829 9.23 10.95 14.13
N ALA A 830 9.62 10.51 15.34
CA ALA A 830 10.83 9.70 15.55
C ALA A 830 10.55 8.49 16.48
N PRO A 831 9.94 7.40 15.97
CA PRO A 831 9.59 6.21 16.77
C PRO A 831 10.77 5.60 17.54
N VAL A 832 10.48 5.00 18.70
CA VAL A 832 11.49 4.28 19.48
C VAL A 832 11.43 2.81 19.11
N THR A 833 12.43 2.33 18.35
CA THR A 833 12.43 1.00 17.74
C THR A 833 13.36 0.00 18.43
N ASP A 834 13.92 0.34 19.59
CA ASP A 834 14.85 -0.50 20.35
C ASP A 834 14.31 -0.73 21.78
N TYR A 835 14.30 -2.00 22.21
CA TYR A 835 13.78 -2.38 23.52
C TYR A 835 14.54 -1.69 24.67
N ARG A 836 13.80 -1.18 25.66
CA ARG A 836 14.31 -0.47 26.84
C ARG A 836 15.03 0.85 26.54
N ALA A 837 15.04 1.31 25.30
CA ALA A 837 15.56 2.64 24.97
C ALA A 837 14.73 3.73 25.69
N ARG A 838 15.44 4.66 26.33
CA ARG A 838 14.88 5.84 27.02
C ARG A 838 15.40 7.18 26.47
N SER A 839 16.21 7.10 25.43
CA SER A 839 16.66 8.21 24.59
C SER A 839 17.02 7.66 23.20
N ARG A 840 17.03 8.51 22.17
CA ARG A 840 17.52 8.14 20.83
C ARG A 840 18.16 9.33 20.13
N LYS A 841 18.94 9.07 19.07
CA LYS A 841 19.40 10.12 18.16
C LYS A 841 18.25 10.58 17.26
N VAL A 842 18.15 11.88 17.04
CA VAL A 842 17.28 12.55 16.07
C VAL A 842 18.13 13.54 15.26
N THR A 843 17.80 13.73 13.99
CA THR A 843 18.44 14.67 13.07
C THR A 843 17.39 15.66 12.59
N PHE A 844 17.64 16.93 12.82
CA PHE A 844 16.76 18.04 12.48
C PHE A 844 17.14 18.56 11.08
N PRO A 845 16.28 18.41 10.05
CA PRO A 845 16.60 18.84 8.68
C PRO A 845 17.05 20.30 8.59
N ALA A 846 17.98 20.60 7.69
CA ALA A 846 18.40 21.97 7.41
C ALA A 846 17.27 22.79 6.77
N GLY A 847 17.17 24.08 7.12
CA GLY A 847 16.17 25.00 6.56
C GLY A 847 14.86 25.13 7.35
N ALA A 848 14.75 24.49 8.52
CA ALA A 848 13.74 24.82 9.53
C ALA A 848 14.24 24.45 10.94
N ASP A 849 13.90 25.26 11.94
CA ASP A 849 14.05 24.90 13.34
C ASP A 849 12.82 24.10 13.82
N TRP A 850 12.99 23.35 14.93
CA TRP A 850 12.02 22.36 15.39
C TRP A 850 11.75 22.51 16.88
N ILE A 851 10.48 22.41 17.27
CA ILE A 851 10.02 22.56 18.65
C ILE A 851 9.58 21.18 19.16
N ASP A 852 10.23 20.69 20.21
CA ASP A 852 9.85 19.46 20.92
C ASP A 852 8.41 19.57 21.45
N PHE A 853 7.55 18.63 21.08
CA PHE A 853 6.10 18.72 21.31
C PHE A 853 5.70 18.63 22.79
N ALA A 854 6.55 18.06 23.66
CA ALA A 854 6.25 17.97 25.08
C ALA A 854 6.88 19.12 25.89
N THR A 855 8.15 19.42 25.63
CA THR A 855 8.97 20.35 26.41
C THR A 855 9.02 21.77 25.85
N GLY A 856 8.57 21.97 24.61
CA GLY A 856 8.69 23.24 23.88
C GLY A 856 10.13 23.61 23.53
N ARG A 857 11.11 22.73 23.77
CA ARG A 857 12.54 22.98 23.50
C ARG A 857 12.78 23.16 21.99
N VAL A 858 13.51 24.21 21.63
CA VAL A 858 13.93 24.43 20.24
C VAL A 858 15.20 23.62 19.93
N HIS A 859 15.18 22.97 18.77
CA HIS A 859 16.28 22.27 18.14
C HIS A 859 16.56 22.92 16.77
N ARG A 860 17.81 23.33 16.56
CA ARG A 860 18.22 24.05 15.35
C ARG A 860 18.27 23.12 14.14
N GLY A 861 17.76 23.56 12.99
CA GLY A 861 17.87 22.85 11.71
C GLY A 861 19.32 22.65 11.27
N GLY A 862 19.59 21.52 10.63
CA GLY A 862 20.93 21.09 10.20
C GLY A 862 21.79 20.53 11.33
N THR A 863 21.17 19.98 12.38
CA THR A 863 21.87 19.41 13.55
C THR A 863 21.35 18.01 13.91
N SER A 864 22.07 17.28 14.76
CA SER A 864 21.53 16.10 15.45
C SER A 864 21.64 16.27 16.96
N ALA A 865 20.71 15.69 17.71
CA ALA A 865 20.80 15.57 19.16
C ALA A 865 20.45 14.15 19.62
N VAL A 866 20.95 13.76 20.80
CA VAL A 866 20.34 12.68 21.58
C VAL A 866 19.21 13.31 22.39
N VAL A 867 17.99 12.84 22.21
CA VAL A 867 16.77 13.39 22.83
C VAL A 867 16.19 12.38 23.82
N ALA A 868 15.51 12.88 24.86
CA ALA A 868 14.80 12.04 25.81
C ALA A 868 13.64 11.31 25.11
N ALA A 869 13.45 10.04 25.44
CA ALA A 869 12.42 9.18 24.86
C ALA A 869 11.87 8.21 25.93
N PRO A 870 11.31 8.72 27.04
CA PRO A 870 10.80 7.87 28.13
C PRO A 870 9.76 6.87 27.62
N ALA A 871 9.49 5.78 28.36
CA ALA A 871 8.57 4.73 27.92
C ALA A 871 7.22 5.30 27.43
N GLU A 872 6.70 6.30 28.14
CA GLU A 872 5.39 6.91 27.94
C GLU A 872 5.31 7.98 26.84
N ARG A 873 6.43 8.39 26.22
CA ARG A 873 6.44 9.35 25.10
C ARG A 873 7.52 9.02 24.07
N MET A 874 7.08 8.91 22.82
CA MET A 874 7.92 8.94 21.62
C MET A 874 8.36 10.39 21.33
N PRO A 875 9.63 10.63 20.93
CA PRO A 875 10.06 11.95 20.47
C PRO A 875 9.27 12.43 19.25
N LEU A 876 8.69 13.61 19.38
CA LEU A 876 7.80 14.24 18.41
C LEU A 876 8.13 15.73 18.37
N PHE A 877 8.31 16.28 17.17
CA PHE A 877 8.73 17.67 16.97
C PHE A 877 7.80 18.37 16.00
N VAL A 878 7.58 19.67 16.20
CA VAL A 878 6.79 20.51 15.31
C VAL A 878 7.70 21.55 14.66
N ARG A 879 7.60 21.69 13.34
CA ARG A 879 8.37 22.67 12.56
C ARG A 879 8.03 24.10 13.02
N ALA A 880 9.03 24.92 13.29
CA ALA A 880 8.84 26.35 13.53
C ALA A 880 8.14 27.00 12.32
N GLY A 881 7.16 27.87 12.59
CA GLY A 881 6.21 28.35 11.58
C GLY A 881 5.13 27.33 11.21
N SER A 882 4.64 26.55 12.19
CA SER A 882 3.46 25.70 12.00
C SER A 882 2.22 26.29 12.67
N VAL A 883 1.07 26.09 12.03
CA VAL A 883 -0.26 26.26 12.64
C VAL A 883 -0.96 24.90 12.62
N VAL A 884 -1.30 24.39 13.79
CA VAL A 884 -1.94 23.08 13.98
C VAL A 884 -3.32 23.29 14.60
N PRO A 885 -4.42 23.14 13.83
CA PRO A 885 -5.76 23.16 14.38
C PRO A 885 -6.09 21.84 15.09
N MET A 886 -6.63 21.94 16.29
CA MET A 886 -7.03 20.81 17.13
C MET A 886 -8.48 20.95 17.61
N GLY A 887 -9.19 19.82 17.78
CA GLY A 887 -10.44 19.76 18.53
C GLY A 887 -10.22 19.47 20.02
N PRO A 888 -11.29 19.35 20.82
CA PRO A 888 -11.23 18.67 22.11
C PRO A 888 -11.04 17.15 21.92
N VAL A 889 -10.94 16.39 23.02
CA VAL A 889 -11.09 14.93 22.95
C VAL A 889 -12.55 14.60 22.63
N THR A 890 -12.78 13.74 21.64
CA THR A 890 -14.09 13.15 21.33
C THR A 890 -13.97 11.62 21.31
N GLN A 891 -15.06 10.91 21.58
CA GLN A 891 -15.12 9.44 21.66
C GLN A 891 -15.16 8.75 20.28
N TYR A 892 -15.50 9.51 19.24
CA TYR A 892 -15.58 9.12 17.83
C TYR A 892 -15.52 10.42 17.01
N VAL A 893 -15.35 10.35 15.68
CA VAL A 893 -15.37 11.59 14.87
C VAL A 893 -16.77 12.21 14.85
N ASP A 894 -16.84 13.53 14.78
CA ASP A 894 -18.08 14.31 14.68
C ASP A 894 -19.09 14.18 15.85
N GLN A 895 -18.68 13.63 17.00
CA GLN A 895 -19.48 13.62 18.25
C GLN A 895 -20.05 15.01 18.58
N ASP A 896 -19.25 16.06 18.38
CA ASP A 896 -19.72 17.46 18.35
C ASP A 896 -19.01 18.19 17.21
N ARG A 897 -19.77 18.62 16.19
CA ARG A 897 -19.26 19.43 15.06
C ARG A 897 -19.14 20.91 15.40
N ALA A 898 -19.86 21.42 16.41
CA ALA A 898 -19.81 22.80 16.88
C ALA A 898 -18.69 23.03 17.94
N ALA A 899 -18.04 21.96 18.37
CA ALA A 899 -16.95 21.95 19.36
C ALA A 899 -15.88 23.04 19.12
N PRO A 900 -15.27 23.63 20.17
CA PRO A 900 -14.25 24.65 20.02
C PRO A 900 -13.01 24.15 19.26
N LEU A 901 -12.55 24.94 18.29
CA LEU A 901 -11.32 24.68 17.54
C LEU A 901 -10.15 25.41 18.21
N THR A 902 -9.10 24.69 18.62
CA THR A 902 -7.87 25.28 19.17
C THR A 902 -6.77 25.34 18.10
N VAL A 903 -6.52 26.55 17.61
CA VAL A 903 -5.45 26.89 16.67
C VAL A 903 -4.15 27.05 17.44
N THR A 904 -3.29 26.02 17.40
CA THR A 904 -1.99 26.05 18.08
C THR A 904 -0.91 26.55 17.14
N VAL A 905 -0.29 27.67 17.47
CA VAL A 905 0.78 28.33 16.73
C VAL A 905 2.14 27.92 17.31
N TYR A 906 3.08 27.58 16.43
CA TYR A 906 4.47 27.27 16.75
C TYR A 906 5.36 28.36 16.12
N PRO A 907 5.80 29.38 16.87
CA PRO A 907 6.52 30.54 16.34
C PRO A 907 7.90 30.21 15.73
N GLY A 908 8.50 31.21 15.08
CA GLY A 908 9.83 31.20 14.47
C GLY A 908 9.84 31.34 12.94
N ALA A 909 8.66 31.33 12.30
CA ALA A 909 8.47 31.67 10.90
C ALA A 909 6.97 31.93 10.60
N ASN A 910 6.67 32.61 9.49
CA ASN A 910 5.30 32.77 9.02
C ASN A 910 4.68 31.42 8.64
N ALA A 911 3.39 31.22 8.94
CA ALA A 911 2.69 29.96 8.69
C ALA A 911 1.39 30.16 7.88
N GLN A 912 1.00 29.13 7.15
CA GLN A 912 -0.32 29.02 6.52
C GLN A 912 -0.86 27.61 6.69
N PHE A 913 -2.12 27.51 7.10
CA PHE A 913 -2.93 26.30 7.06
C PHE A 913 -4.26 26.60 6.37
N SER A 914 -4.95 25.59 5.84
CA SER A 914 -6.26 25.77 5.18
C SER A 914 -7.20 24.63 5.57
N LEU A 915 -7.72 24.73 6.80
CA LEU A 915 -8.54 23.71 7.46
C LEU A 915 -9.70 23.33 6.57
N TYR A 916 -9.79 22.05 6.21
CA TYR A 916 -10.86 21.49 5.40
C TYR A 916 -11.92 20.83 6.29
N GLU A 917 -13.20 21.08 5.96
CA GLU A 917 -14.33 20.44 6.61
C GLU A 917 -15.44 20.13 5.59
N ASP A 918 -16.07 18.95 5.74
CA ASP A 918 -17.23 18.48 5.01
C ASP A 918 -18.08 17.56 5.94
N ASP A 919 -19.10 16.91 5.40
CA ASP A 919 -19.98 16.01 6.18
C ASP A 919 -19.36 14.66 6.60
N GLY A 920 -18.07 14.43 6.29
CA GLY A 920 -17.30 13.26 6.68
C GLY A 920 -17.70 11.92 6.05
N THR A 921 -18.77 11.86 5.25
CA THR A 921 -19.44 10.57 4.96
C THR A 921 -19.98 10.44 3.54
N SER A 922 -20.44 11.54 2.92
CA SER A 922 -21.02 11.49 1.58
C SER A 922 -20.01 11.77 0.47
N GLU A 923 -20.31 11.35 -0.76
CA GLU A 923 -19.52 11.66 -1.96
C GLU A 923 -19.73 13.11 -2.45
N GLN A 924 -20.52 13.95 -1.76
CA GLN A 924 -20.85 15.32 -2.18
C GLN A 924 -19.64 16.27 -2.23
N TYR A 925 -18.51 15.95 -1.58
CA TYR A 925 -17.27 16.73 -1.72
C TYR A 925 -16.77 16.80 -3.17
N ARG A 926 -17.06 15.78 -4.00
CA ARG A 926 -16.76 15.77 -5.45
C ARG A 926 -17.50 16.89 -6.20
N ASN A 927 -18.66 17.29 -5.68
CA ASN A 927 -19.50 18.37 -6.20
C ASN A 927 -19.21 19.73 -5.51
N GLY A 928 -18.13 19.83 -4.71
CA GLY A 928 -17.76 21.06 -4.00
C GLY A 928 -18.52 21.32 -2.71
N ALA A 929 -19.25 20.34 -2.16
CA ALA A 929 -19.93 20.45 -0.86
C ALA A 929 -18.96 20.26 0.32
N TYR A 930 -17.98 21.15 0.40
CA TYR A 930 -17.01 21.26 1.49
C TYR A 930 -16.64 22.73 1.70
N THR A 931 -16.09 23.03 2.87
CA THR A 931 -15.53 24.35 3.18
C THR A 931 -14.04 24.29 3.49
N ARG A 932 -13.33 25.39 3.22
CA ARG A 932 -12.01 25.65 3.78
C ARG A 932 -11.96 26.93 4.60
N ILE A 933 -11.20 26.91 5.69
CA ILE A 933 -10.90 28.07 6.53
C ILE A 933 -9.40 28.32 6.45
N PRO A 934 -8.94 29.33 5.69
CA PRO A 934 -7.54 29.76 5.70
C PRO A 934 -7.17 30.28 7.10
N ILE A 935 -6.02 29.86 7.62
CA ILE A 935 -5.46 30.35 8.87
C ILE A 935 -4.02 30.77 8.58
N LEU A 936 -3.73 32.06 8.77
CA LEU A 936 -2.43 32.66 8.50
C LEU A 936 -1.80 33.10 9.82
N TYR A 937 -0.48 32.93 9.95
CA TYR A 937 0.30 33.48 11.06
C TYR A 937 1.45 34.32 10.53
N ASP A 938 1.50 35.59 10.97
CA ASP A 938 2.63 36.48 10.77
C ASP A 938 3.46 36.51 12.07
N ASP A 939 4.68 35.97 12.00
CA ASP A 939 5.58 35.77 13.13
C ASP A 939 6.09 37.11 13.68
N ARG A 940 6.43 38.03 12.76
CA ARG A 940 6.97 39.36 13.07
C ARG A 940 6.03 40.22 13.92
N SER A 941 4.72 40.12 13.69
CA SER A 941 3.69 40.85 14.46
C SER A 941 3.00 40.00 15.52
N GLY A 942 3.30 38.69 15.58
CA GLY A 942 2.59 37.75 16.44
C GLY A 942 1.10 37.57 16.09
N THR A 943 0.69 37.87 14.86
CA THR A 943 -0.73 37.96 14.48
C THR A 943 -1.22 36.68 13.79
N VAL A 944 -2.32 36.11 14.29
CA VAL A 944 -3.10 35.07 13.61
C VAL A 944 -4.30 35.72 12.91
N THR A 945 -4.47 35.44 11.62
CA THR A 945 -5.67 35.78 10.86
C THR A 945 -6.42 34.50 10.51
N ILE A 946 -7.61 34.33 11.09
CA ILE A 946 -8.59 33.34 10.65
C ILE A 946 -9.33 34.00 9.47
N GLY A 947 -9.14 33.48 8.26
CA GLY A 947 -9.69 34.06 7.03
C GLY A 947 -11.18 33.84 6.85
N THR A 948 -11.73 34.43 5.78
CA THR A 948 -13.10 34.15 5.32
C THR A 948 -13.27 32.66 4.99
N ARG A 949 -14.38 32.05 5.42
CA ARG A 949 -14.74 30.67 5.07
C ARG A 949 -15.02 30.57 3.56
N GLN A 950 -14.29 29.71 2.88
CA GLN A 950 -14.37 29.43 1.45
C GLN A 950 -15.11 28.11 1.20
N GLY A 951 -15.61 27.90 -0.03
CA GLY A 951 -16.34 26.68 -0.41
C GLY A 951 -17.86 26.80 -0.19
N THR A 952 -18.54 25.65 -0.23
CA THR A 952 -20.01 25.55 -0.20
C THR A 952 -20.48 25.00 1.14
N ALA A 953 -21.64 25.46 1.63
CA ALA A 953 -22.26 24.87 2.82
C ALA A 953 -22.60 23.38 2.60
N TRP A 954 -22.42 22.58 3.66
CA TRP A 954 -22.61 21.12 3.66
C TRP A 954 -23.46 20.68 4.86
N LYS A 955 -24.00 19.46 4.80
CA LYS A 955 -24.99 18.97 5.76
C LYS A 955 -24.41 18.86 7.18
N GLY A 956 -24.88 19.70 8.09
CA GLY A 956 -24.42 19.75 9.48
C GLY A 956 -23.13 20.56 9.68
N MET A 957 -22.83 21.50 8.77
CA MET A 957 -21.84 22.56 9.01
C MET A 957 -22.32 23.48 10.15
N PRO A 958 -21.46 23.82 11.14
CA PRO A 958 -21.80 24.84 12.13
C PRO A 958 -21.74 26.25 11.53
N ASP A 959 -22.82 27.03 11.69
CA ASP A 959 -22.86 28.44 11.27
C ASP A 959 -21.76 29.27 11.95
N MET A 960 -21.62 29.06 13.26
CA MET A 960 -20.64 29.69 14.14
C MET A 960 -19.89 28.62 14.95
N ARG A 961 -18.59 28.83 15.18
CA ARG A 961 -17.76 28.03 16.09
C ARG A 961 -16.94 28.94 17.01
N LYS A 962 -16.67 28.49 18.24
CA LYS A 962 -15.63 29.09 19.09
C LYS A 962 -14.25 28.70 18.56
N VAL A 963 -13.42 29.69 18.23
CA VAL A 963 -12.01 29.46 17.86
C VAL A 963 -11.11 30.00 18.95
N ARG A 964 -10.27 29.13 19.48
CA ARG A 964 -9.22 29.40 20.45
C ARG A 964 -7.90 29.57 19.72
N VAL A 965 -7.05 30.48 20.16
CA VAL A 965 -5.69 30.64 19.66
C VAL A 965 -4.71 30.43 20.82
N LYS A 966 -3.68 29.64 20.58
CA LYS A 966 -2.59 29.37 21.53
C LYS A 966 -1.24 29.60 20.86
N TRP A 967 -0.37 30.40 21.44
CA TRP A 967 1.03 30.54 21.00
C TRP A 967 1.95 29.72 21.90
N VAL A 968 2.54 28.66 21.34
CA VAL A 968 3.60 27.92 22.01
C VAL A 968 4.75 28.87 22.34
N SER A 969 5.17 28.87 23.61
CA SER A 969 6.30 29.66 24.08
C SER A 969 7.55 28.79 24.06
N PRO A 970 8.54 29.07 23.18
CA PRO A 970 9.78 28.31 23.11
C PRO A 970 10.46 28.14 24.48
N GLY A 971 10.89 26.91 24.77
CA GLY A 971 11.52 26.54 26.04
C GLY A 971 10.56 26.33 27.23
N LYS A 972 9.25 26.43 27.04
CA LYS A 972 8.24 26.08 28.07
C LYS A 972 7.46 24.82 27.64
N PRO A 973 7.14 23.90 28.57
CA PRO A 973 6.31 22.72 28.27
C PRO A 973 5.01 23.09 27.56
N VAL A 974 4.68 22.33 26.52
CA VAL A 974 3.44 22.53 25.77
C VAL A 974 2.31 21.87 26.54
N THR A 975 1.61 22.66 27.37
CA THR A 975 0.42 22.14 28.07
C THR A 975 -0.63 21.68 27.07
N ASP A 976 -1.18 20.50 27.32
CA ASP A 976 -1.84 19.69 26.31
C ASP A 976 -3.30 19.40 26.66
N ASP A 977 -3.99 20.29 27.39
CA ASP A 977 -5.44 20.21 27.64
C ASP A 977 -6.16 21.55 27.45
N ASN A 978 -6.82 21.70 26.29
CA ASN A 978 -7.81 22.74 25.92
C ASN A 978 -7.46 24.22 26.16
N ALA A 979 -6.26 24.52 26.68
CA ALA A 979 -5.79 25.83 27.08
C ALA A 979 -5.52 26.75 25.86
N PHE A 980 -5.76 28.03 26.05
CA PHE A 980 -5.72 29.06 25.01
C PHE A 980 -5.30 30.39 25.62
N ASP A 981 -4.75 31.28 24.79
CA ASP A 981 -4.41 32.65 25.18
C ASP A 981 -5.57 33.61 24.84
N VAL A 982 -6.33 33.31 23.77
CA VAL A 982 -7.55 34.06 23.37
C VAL A 982 -8.62 33.10 22.83
N GLU A 983 -9.89 33.36 23.12
CA GLU A 983 -11.06 32.72 22.48
C GLU A 983 -11.89 33.77 21.73
N VAL A 984 -12.30 33.47 20.49
CA VAL A 984 -13.14 34.33 19.63
C VAL A 984 -14.31 33.55 19.04
N ALA A 985 -15.41 34.23 18.73
CA ALA A 985 -16.52 33.67 17.96
C ALA A 985 -16.26 33.84 16.46
N TYR A 986 -16.28 32.75 15.71
CA TYR A 986 -16.06 32.74 14.26
C TYR A 986 -17.33 32.31 13.52
N ALA A 987 -17.87 33.20 12.69
CA ALA A 987 -19.09 32.97 11.88
C ALA A 987 -18.78 33.01 10.36
N GLY A 988 -17.63 32.49 9.95
CA GLY A 988 -17.19 32.47 8.54
C GLY A 988 -16.63 33.80 7.99
N ARG A 989 -16.75 34.90 8.74
CA ARG A 989 -16.11 36.20 8.45
C ARG A 989 -14.69 36.23 9.03
N PRO A 990 -13.74 36.97 8.43
CA PRO A 990 -12.36 36.98 8.90
C PRO A 990 -12.23 37.61 10.29
N VAL A 991 -11.37 37.03 11.12
CA VAL A 991 -11.06 37.48 12.49
C VAL A 991 -9.54 37.54 12.65
N VAL A 992 -9.05 38.65 13.21
CA VAL A 992 -7.62 38.88 13.45
C VAL A 992 -7.38 38.87 14.97
N VAL A 993 -6.44 38.04 15.42
CA VAL A 993 -6.07 37.88 16.83
C VAL A 993 -4.57 38.11 16.95
N ARG A 994 -4.16 39.05 17.80
CA ARG A 994 -2.74 39.27 18.13
C ARG A 994 -2.38 38.42 19.34
N ARG A 995 -1.13 37.96 19.39
CA ARG A 995 -0.52 37.42 20.61
C ARG A 995 -0.62 38.47 21.73
N PRO A 996 -1.16 38.11 22.91
CA PRO A 996 -1.21 39.01 24.07
C PRO A 996 0.16 39.19 24.74
#